data_AF-A0A2S6PHF8-F1
#
_entry.id   AF-A0A2S6PHF8-F1
#
_cell.length_a   1.000
_cell.length_b   1.000
_cell.length_c   1.000
_cell.angle_alpha   90.00
_cell.angle_beta   90.00
_cell.angle_gamma   90.00
#
_symmetry.space_group_name_H-M   'P 1'
#
loop_
_entity.id
_entity.type
_entity.pdbx_description
1 polymer ?
#
loop_
_entity_poly.entity_id
_entity_poly.type
_entity_poly.pdbx_seq_one_letter_code
_entity_poly.pdbx_strand_id
1 'polypeptide(L)'
;MKRTAHLLRGTAAAVTTTFLAALLAAPTAQAAPAARTLHAAPDGDGTSCTVSRPCSTDGARDRARTERDRDVRVLLEGGTYRLDEPLRLGAADSGKDGRTVTWAAAPGARPVFSGGREITGWQRDTGGTWTASVPDGVTPRQLFVDGERAVRARGEACPATVCDATGAGMTGAGATGIADWQRPTDAEAVIRIRWRNYHCRIAGVSGDDMTFAQPCWTNSSAGTDRTGPAWDSTTVDSGRYSGVAFFENAPELLDEPGEFTWNSEARTVTYLPREGEDMRRDQVVTPHTEQLLVLDGAHDVTVSGIGFAYAAYRQPDTDEGYAGTQAGLTLTGATGPVDHAGRYYTKPAAAVTVRGGRRVAIDRAVFRNLGGAGAILEAGTKDSSLTRSAFTDLSSGAVYVGDTEPRPGAELAGERNTIAYNTIHRSGVEYTDSVGIWAGYEAGLTIDHNTLGHLPYSGISVGWGWNQPEAQQSVLRDNAVTGNRITHVMEVAQEQHDGGAIYTQGAQPGTVLSGNYVNRSAFGNTERDGNGIYLDEQSSHILVEKNVITRIGYKWVSNWADYGIGNTARGNWTDTAAPALGGTGSVMTDNLTGLDRLPAAALAVASRAGVQGGPVEQLRTDLARTGTATQSSTDGTATAALASDADTTTDSRTQAEAGAWWQVDLGTKRHVRRIEVWNDASSTTADFDVVTDDRTIHVTGKALRPTVVDLDSRTRTVKIMVRGTGSVALSQVLVHP
;
A
#
# COMPACT_ATOMS: atom_id res chain seq x y z
N MET A 1 -58.59 -63.47 -56.18
CA MET A 1 -59.48 -62.32 -55.89
C MET A 1 -58.69 -61.26 -55.14
N LYS A 2 -58.74 -59.96 -55.53
CA LYS A 2 -58.11 -58.78 -54.85
C LYS A 2 -56.54 -58.86 -54.83
N ARG A 3 -55.77 -57.84 -55.27
CA ARG A 3 -55.49 -56.50 -54.69
C ARG A 3 -54.97 -56.61 -53.25
N THR A 4 -53.83 -56.04 -52.80
CA THR A 4 -52.84 -55.05 -53.35
C THR A 4 -51.54 -55.10 -52.48
N ALA A 5 -50.39 -54.40 -52.62
CA ALA A 5 -49.86 -53.30 -53.47
C ALA A 5 -48.28 -53.31 -53.49
N HIS A 6 -47.66 -52.14 -53.73
CA HIS A 6 -46.22 -51.74 -53.74
C HIS A 6 -45.46 -51.99 -52.39
N LEU A 7 -44.12 -51.90 -52.26
CA LEU A 7 -43.19 -50.84 -52.73
C LEU A 7 -41.71 -51.29 -52.94
N LEU A 8 -40.89 -50.37 -53.48
CA LEU A 8 -39.51 -50.59 -53.95
C LEU A 8 -38.44 -50.47 -52.85
N ARG A 9 -37.28 -51.12 -53.06
CA ARG A 9 -35.92 -50.58 -52.78
C ARG A 9 -34.93 -51.22 -53.76
N GLY A 10 -33.87 -50.51 -54.15
CA GLY A 10 -32.98 -50.91 -55.25
C GLY A 10 -31.48 -50.83 -54.94
N THR A 11 -30.72 -51.61 -55.72
CA THR A 11 -29.33 -51.39 -56.17
C THR A 11 -28.32 -50.76 -55.19
N ALA A 12 -27.32 -51.54 -54.81
CA ALA A 12 -26.00 -51.04 -54.45
C ALA A 12 -24.99 -51.42 -55.55
N ALA A 13 -24.12 -50.49 -55.94
CA ALA A 13 -22.98 -50.72 -56.81
C ALA A 13 -21.79 -49.92 -56.27
N ALA A 14 -20.64 -50.58 -56.08
CA ALA A 14 -19.45 -49.96 -55.51
C ALA A 14 -18.52 -49.43 -56.61
N VAL A 15 -17.96 -48.24 -56.40
CA VAL A 15 -16.91 -47.65 -57.23
C VAL A 15 -15.66 -47.48 -56.37
N THR A 16 -14.56 -48.11 -56.76
CA THR A 16 -13.26 -48.00 -56.09
C THR A 16 -12.47 -46.81 -56.61
N THR A 17 -12.14 -45.87 -55.73
CA THR A 17 -11.33 -44.69 -56.07
C THR A 17 -9.86 -44.92 -55.71
N THR A 18 -8.97 -44.81 -56.69
CA THR A 18 -7.52 -45.00 -56.49
C THR A 18 -6.88 -43.72 -55.97
N PHE A 19 -6.32 -43.74 -54.75
CA PHE A 19 -5.53 -42.61 -54.21
C PHE A 19 -4.06 -42.75 -54.60
N LEU A 20 -3.48 -41.67 -55.15
CA LEU A 20 -2.06 -41.58 -55.50
C LEU A 20 -1.30 -40.89 -54.35
N ALA A 21 -0.38 -41.58 -53.69
CA ALA A 21 0.36 -41.05 -52.55
C ALA A 21 1.58 -40.24 -53.01
N ALA A 22 1.51 -38.91 -52.94
CA ALA A 22 2.66 -38.04 -53.10
C ALA A 22 3.44 -37.94 -51.77
N LEU A 23 4.68 -38.44 -51.72
CA LEU A 23 5.56 -38.23 -50.58
C LEU A 23 6.06 -36.78 -50.55
N LEU A 24 5.34 -35.92 -49.84
CA LEU A 24 5.89 -34.66 -49.35
C LEU A 24 6.94 -34.98 -48.28
N ALA A 25 8.22 -34.75 -48.61
CA ALA A 25 9.28 -34.75 -47.62
C ALA A 25 9.05 -33.57 -46.66
N ALA A 26 8.55 -33.86 -45.46
CA ALA A 26 8.38 -32.85 -44.42
C ALA A 26 9.75 -32.21 -44.11
N PRO A 27 9.86 -30.88 -43.99
CA PRO A 27 11.12 -30.25 -43.60
C PRO A 27 11.50 -30.76 -42.22
N THR A 28 12.72 -31.28 -42.09
CA THR A 28 13.27 -31.73 -40.81
C THR A 28 13.37 -30.53 -39.89
N ALA A 29 12.50 -30.45 -38.88
CA ALA A 29 12.52 -29.41 -37.87
C ALA A 29 13.84 -29.52 -37.09
N GLN A 30 14.80 -28.66 -37.43
CA GLN A 30 16.08 -28.56 -36.75
C GLN A 30 15.79 -28.22 -35.27
N ALA A 31 16.22 -29.07 -34.34
CA ALA A 31 16.01 -28.81 -32.92
C ALA A 31 16.70 -27.48 -32.54
N ALA A 32 15.99 -26.62 -31.82
CA ALA A 32 16.51 -25.32 -31.42
C ALA A 32 17.80 -25.49 -30.61
N PRO A 33 18.85 -24.67 -30.86
CA PRO A 33 20.12 -24.79 -30.16
C PRO A 33 19.93 -24.53 -28.66
N ALA A 34 20.50 -25.40 -27.82
CA ALA A 34 20.40 -25.27 -26.38
C ALA A 34 20.87 -23.90 -25.88
N ALA A 35 20.14 -23.34 -24.92
CA ALA A 35 20.39 -22.02 -24.34
C ALA A 35 21.83 -21.89 -23.82
N ARG A 36 22.44 -20.72 -24.00
CA ARG A 36 23.75 -20.43 -23.42
C ARG A 36 23.58 -20.12 -21.93
N THR A 37 24.04 -21.03 -21.07
CA THR A 37 24.26 -20.68 -19.66
C THR A 37 25.54 -19.84 -19.51
N LEU A 38 25.43 -18.79 -18.70
CA LEU A 38 26.52 -17.94 -18.21
C LEU A 38 26.41 -17.86 -16.69
N HIS A 39 27.52 -17.75 -15.98
CA HIS A 39 27.56 -17.67 -14.52
C HIS A 39 28.19 -16.36 -14.05
N ALA A 40 27.62 -15.75 -13.01
CA ALA A 40 28.18 -14.61 -12.32
C ALA A 40 28.08 -14.75 -10.79
N ALA A 41 29.06 -14.19 -10.07
CA ALA A 41 29.20 -14.28 -8.62
C ALA A 41 29.57 -12.90 -8.05
N PRO A 42 29.39 -12.64 -6.74
CA PRO A 42 29.71 -11.33 -6.14
C PRO A 42 31.17 -10.90 -6.42
N ASP A 43 32.12 -11.82 -6.22
CA ASP A 43 33.56 -11.60 -6.44
C ASP A 43 34.03 -12.11 -7.82
N GLY A 44 33.14 -12.14 -8.83
CA GLY A 44 33.42 -12.76 -10.13
C GLY A 44 34.36 -11.95 -11.03
N ASP A 45 35.56 -12.46 -11.29
CA ASP A 45 36.60 -11.86 -12.14
C ASP A 45 36.69 -12.47 -13.56
N GLY A 46 35.95 -13.54 -13.81
CA GLY A 46 36.10 -14.38 -15.00
C GLY A 46 35.63 -13.70 -16.28
N THR A 47 36.18 -14.12 -17.42
CA THR A 47 35.76 -13.68 -18.75
C THR A 47 35.02 -14.77 -19.55
N SER A 48 34.99 -16.01 -19.05
CA SER A 48 34.29 -17.14 -19.66
C SER A 48 32.86 -17.35 -19.15
N CYS A 49 32.50 -16.70 -18.03
CA CYS A 49 31.24 -16.83 -17.29
C CYS A 49 30.82 -18.30 -17.08
N THR A 50 31.70 -19.09 -16.48
CA THR A 50 31.53 -20.53 -16.20
C THR A 50 31.48 -20.76 -14.68
N VAL A 51 30.88 -21.84 -14.19
CA VAL A 51 30.83 -22.16 -12.73
C VAL A 51 32.20 -22.02 -12.04
N SER A 52 33.27 -22.48 -12.69
CA SER A 52 34.65 -22.43 -12.18
C SER A 52 35.39 -21.10 -12.39
N ARG A 53 34.79 -20.17 -13.16
CA ARG A 53 35.30 -18.81 -13.45
C ARG A 53 34.10 -17.89 -13.76
N PRO A 54 33.30 -17.54 -12.73
CA PRO A 54 32.11 -16.70 -12.92
C PRO A 54 32.52 -15.26 -13.25
N CYS A 55 31.69 -14.58 -14.03
CA CYS A 55 31.86 -13.17 -14.36
C CYS A 55 31.33 -12.26 -13.23
N SER A 56 31.61 -10.96 -13.32
CA SER A 56 30.79 -9.94 -12.67
C SER A 56 29.42 -9.85 -13.35
N THR A 57 28.46 -9.13 -12.76
CA THR A 57 27.15 -8.85 -13.38
C THR A 57 27.31 -8.21 -14.76
N ASP A 58 28.09 -7.14 -14.86
CA ASP A 58 28.39 -6.47 -16.14
C ASP A 58 29.12 -7.38 -17.13
N GLY A 59 30.10 -8.17 -16.67
CA GLY A 59 30.78 -9.15 -17.51
C GLY A 59 29.84 -10.22 -18.07
N ALA A 60 28.86 -10.67 -17.28
CA ALA A 60 27.84 -11.61 -17.72
C ALA A 60 26.85 -10.98 -18.70
N ARG A 61 26.44 -9.72 -18.49
CA ARG A 61 25.64 -8.93 -19.44
C ARG A 61 26.36 -8.79 -20.76
N ASP A 62 27.60 -8.31 -20.74
CA ASP A 62 28.34 -8.00 -21.95
C ASP A 62 28.76 -9.29 -22.69
N ARG A 63 28.91 -10.41 -21.98
CA ARG A 63 28.98 -11.74 -22.59
C ARG A 63 27.63 -12.19 -23.17
N ALA A 64 26.50 -11.97 -22.50
CA ALA A 64 25.17 -12.29 -23.00
C ALA A 64 24.89 -11.57 -24.32
N ARG A 65 25.22 -10.27 -24.41
CA ARG A 65 25.17 -9.45 -25.63
C ARG A 65 25.94 -10.05 -26.81
N THR A 66 26.89 -10.96 -26.60
CA THR A 66 27.64 -11.61 -27.71
C THR A 66 26.89 -12.76 -28.38
N GLU A 67 25.98 -13.45 -27.68
CA GLU A 67 25.29 -14.64 -28.18
C GLU A 67 24.15 -14.26 -29.14
N ARG A 68 24.22 -14.70 -30.41
CA ARG A 68 23.25 -14.25 -31.45
C ARG A 68 22.26 -15.28 -31.95
N ASP A 69 22.42 -16.56 -31.60
CA ASP A 69 21.73 -17.67 -32.29
C ASP A 69 20.89 -18.57 -31.38
N ARG A 70 20.77 -18.25 -30.09
CA ARG A 70 20.12 -19.05 -29.04
C ARG A 70 19.57 -18.17 -27.91
N ASP A 71 18.78 -18.75 -27.02
CA ASP A 71 18.44 -18.14 -25.72
C ASP A 71 19.69 -17.98 -24.85
N VAL A 72 19.65 -17.04 -23.90
CA VAL A 72 20.72 -16.86 -22.90
C VAL A 72 20.15 -16.95 -21.49
N ARG A 73 20.85 -17.66 -20.60
CA ARG A 73 20.54 -17.71 -19.17
C ARG A 73 21.76 -17.31 -18.34
N VAL A 74 21.71 -16.14 -17.72
CA VAL A 74 22.67 -15.73 -16.69
C VAL A 74 22.20 -16.29 -15.35
N LEU A 75 23.01 -17.18 -14.77
CA LEU A 75 22.86 -17.70 -13.42
C LEU A 75 23.70 -16.87 -12.45
N LEU A 76 23.04 -16.34 -11.43
CA LEU A 76 23.65 -15.66 -10.31
C LEU A 76 23.87 -16.65 -9.17
N GLU A 77 25.13 -16.84 -8.78
CA GLU A 77 25.52 -17.67 -7.64
C GLU A 77 25.10 -17.02 -6.31
N GLY A 78 25.17 -17.78 -5.22
CA GLY A 78 24.71 -17.31 -3.90
C GLY A 78 25.64 -16.24 -3.30
N GLY A 79 25.05 -15.15 -2.78
CA GLY A 79 25.77 -14.10 -2.05
C GLY A 79 25.18 -12.70 -2.28
N THR A 80 25.81 -11.70 -1.65
CA THR A 80 25.41 -10.29 -1.74
C THR A 80 26.29 -9.55 -2.74
N TYR A 81 25.70 -9.16 -3.86
CA TYR A 81 26.30 -8.28 -4.85
C TYR A 81 26.08 -6.84 -4.37
N ARG A 82 27.11 -6.22 -3.77
CA ARG A 82 27.07 -4.80 -3.43
C ARG A 82 27.21 -3.98 -4.71
N LEU A 83 26.32 -3.03 -4.93
CA LEU A 83 26.21 -2.23 -6.15
C LEU A 83 26.33 -0.74 -5.80
N ASP A 84 27.41 -0.09 -6.23
CA ASP A 84 27.52 1.37 -6.17
C ASP A 84 26.78 2.05 -7.37
N GLU A 85 26.46 1.28 -8.43
CA GLU A 85 25.63 1.68 -9.60
C GLU A 85 24.70 0.51 -10.02
N PRO A 86 23.49 0.76 -10.57
CA PRO A 86 22.57 -0.28 -11.01
C PRO A 86 23.11 -1.15 -12.15
N LEU A 87 22.73 -2.43 -12.16
CA LEU A 87 22.82 -3.26 -13.36
C LEU A 87 21.83 -2.71 -14.41
N ARG A 88 22.33 -2.06 -15.46
CA ARG A 88 21.52 -1.56 -16.58
C ARG A 88 21.44 -2.60 -17.70
N LEU A 89 20.21 -2.94 -18.09
CA LEU A 89 19.85 -3.79 -19.23
C LEU A 89 19.04 -2.95 -20.23
N GLY A 90 19.58 -2.71 -21.43
CA GLY A 90 18.94 -1.89 -22.45
C GLY A 90 18.31 -2.72 -23.58
N ALA A 91 17.83 -2.06 -24.63
CA ALA A 91 17.41 -2.71 -25.88
C ALA A 91 18.51 -3.58 -26.56
N ALA A 92 19.78 -3.42 -26.16
CA ALA A 92 20.90 -4.27 -26.57
C ALA A 92 20.91 -5.65 -25.88
N ASP A 93 20.28 -5.74 -24.69
CA ASP A 93 20.19 -6.92 -23.81
C ASP A 93 18.90 -7.73 -24.00
N SER A 94 18.01 -7.24 -24.88
CA SER A 94 16.77 -7.90 -25.25
C SER A 94 16.99 -9.25 -25.94
N GLY A 95 15.99 -10.13 -25.79
CA GLY A 95 15.81 -11.27 -26.69
C GLY A 95 15.55 -10.85 -28.13
N LYS A 96 15.88 -11.72 -29.10
CA LYS A 96 15.81 -11.43 -30.55
C LYS A 96 15.26 -12.62 -31.31
N ASP A 97 14.54 -12.37 -32.40
CA ASP A 97 14.00 -13.42 -33.28
C ASP A 97 13.15 -14.48 -32.53
N GLY A 98 12.39 -14.05 -31.52
CA GLY A 98 11.55 -14.92 -30.68
C GLY A 98 12.28 -15.62 -29.51
N ARG A 99 13.57 -15.33 -29.29
CA ARG A 99 14.39 -15.85 -28.18
C ARG A 99 14.31 -14.93 -26.95
N THR A 100 14.78 -15.43 -25.81
CA THR A 100 14.71 -14.78 -24.49
C THR A 100 16.08 -14.62 -23.83
N VAL A 101 16.17 -13.65 -22.91
CA VAL A 101 17.31 -13.48 -22.01
C VAL A 101 16.84 -13.60 -20.56
N THR A 102 17.30 -14.62 -19.85
CA THR A 102 16.91 -14.88 -18.46
C THR A 102 18.05 -14.61 -17.49
N TRP A 103 17.87 -13.63 -16.60
CA TRP A 103 18.66 -13.47 -15.38
C TRP A 103 17.97 -14.24 -14.26
N ALA A 104 18.67 -15.12 -13.56
CA ALA A 104 18.06 -15.89 -12.48
C ALA A 104 19.06 -16.36 -11.42
N ALA A 105 18.57 -16.70 -10.24
CA ALA A 105 19.35 -17.46 -9.27
C ALA A 105 19.81 -18.82 -9.84
N ALA A 106 21.04 -19.20 -9.52
CA ALA A 106 21.52 -20.57 -9.66
C ALA A 106 20.68 -21.55 -8.80
N PRO A 107 20.60 -22.85 -9.15
CA PRO A 107 19.78 -23.80 -8.39
C PRO A 107 20.16 -23.87 -6.90
N GLY A 108 19.23 -23.46 -6.02
CA GLY A 108 19.44 -23.41 -4.57
C GLY A 108 20.13 -22.14 -4.05
N ALA A 109 20.66 -21.28 -4.93
CA ALA A 109 21.25 -20.01 -4.55
C ALA A 109 20.21 -18.98 -4.10
N ARG A 110 20.66 -17.98 -3.33
CA ARG A 110 19.90 -16.77 -3.00
C ARG A 110 20.77 -15.53 -3.27
N PRO A 111 20.90 -15.11 -4.54
CA PRO A 111 21.60 -13.87 -4.88
C PRO A 111 20.81 -12.66 -4.37
N VAL A 112 21.50 -11.69 -3.78
CA VAL A 112 20.92 -10.42 -3.35
C VAL A 112 21.71 -9.27 -3.97
N PHE A 113 21.05 -8.44 -4.77
CA PHE A 113 21.58 -7.14 -5.16
C PHE A 113 21.35 -6.16 -4.00
N SER A 114 22.40 -5.42 -3.62
CA SER A 114 22.40 -4.57 -2.42
C SER A 114 22.93 -3.17 -2.74
N GLY A 115 22.12 -2.15 -2.49
CA GLY A 115 22.55 -0.74 -2.52
C GLY A 115 23.11 -0.23 -1.20
N GLY A 116 23.26 -1.12 -0.21
CA GLY A 116 23.62 -0.78 1.15
C GLY A 116 25.12 -0.62 1.39
N ARG A 117 25.50 0.44 2.10
CA ARG A 117 26.84 0.67 2.64
C ARG A 117 26.91 0.23 4.10
N GLU A 118 27.97 -0.47 4.46
CA GLU A 118 28.22 -0.95 5.82
C GLU A 118 28.89 0.16 6.64
N ILE A 119 28.35 0.47 7.82
CA ILE A 119 28.93 1.44 8.76
C ILE A 119 29.74 0.68 9.81
N THR A 120 30.99 1.06 9.98
CA THR A 120 31.99 0.34 10.80
C THR A 120 32.83 1.32 11.61
N GLY A 121 33.65 0.81 12.52
CA GLY A 121 34.49 1.65 13.39
C GLY A 121 33.74 2.27 14.59
N TRP A 122 32.59 1.71 14.95
CA TRP A 122 31.76 2.13 16.08
C TRP A 122 32.54 2.20 17.40
N GLN A 123 32.40 3.32 18.09
CA GLN A 123 32.96 3.58 19.42
C GLN A 123 31.82 3.75 20.40
N ARG A 124 31.97 3.24 21.63
CA ARG A 124 30.93 3.32 22.66
C ARG A 124 31.12 4.55 23.53
N ASP A 125 30.06 5.35 23.66
CA ASP A 125 30.04 6.54 24.50
C ASP A 125 29.75 6.19 25.96
N THR A 126 30.04 7.12 26.88
CA THR A 126 29.76 6.92 28.32
C THR A 126 28.27 6.84 28.66
N GLY A 127 27.40 7.37 27.78
CA GLY A 127 25.94 7.26 27.91
C GLY A 127 25.37 5.89 27.51
N GLY A 128 26.18 5.02 26.88
CA GLY A 128 25.75 3.71 26.41
C GLY A 128 25.42 3.63 24.92
N THR A 129 25.22 4.79 24.27
CA THR A 129 25.17 4.95 22.81
C THR A 129 26.48 4.52 22.15
N TRP A 130 26.43 4.36 20.83
CA TRP A 130 27.60 4.14 19.99
C TRP A 130 27.61 5.13 18.83
N THR A 131 28.79 5.63 18.47
CA THR A 131 28.98 6.59 17.39
C THR A 131 29.98 6.07 16.36
N ALA A 132 29.71 6.28 15.06
CA ALA A 132 30.60 5.94 13.95
C ALA A 132 30.63 7.03 12.87
N SER A 133 31.79 7.21 12.24
CA SER A 133 31.97 8.11 11.09
C SER A 133 31.41 7.50 9.81
N VAL A 134 30.82 8.33 8.96
CA VAL A 134 30.13 7.92 7.72
C VAL A 134 30.92 8.41 6.49
N PRO A 135 31.32 7.51 5.57
CA PRO A 135 32.08 7.88 4.38
C PRO A 135 31.40 8.95 3.52
N ASP A 136 32.18 9.76 2.83
CA ASP A 136 31.66 10.80 1.92
C ASP A 136 30.77 10.22 0.81
N GLY A 137 29.76 11.00 0.40
CA GLY A 137 28.72 10.58 -0.54
C GLY A 137 27.60 9.72 0.07
N VAL A 138 27.72 9.28 1.33
CA VAL A 138 26.67 8.55 2.06
C VAL A 138 25.92 9.49 3.01
N THR A 139 24.58 9.43 3.00
CA THR A 139 23.69 10.12 3.93
C THR A 139 22.76 9.07 4.56
N PRO A 140 22.90 8.76 5.87
CA PRO A 140 22.06 7.78 6.54
C PRO A 140 20.66 8.32 6.84
N ARG A 141 19.71 8.09 5.94
CA ARG A 141 18.28 8.29 6.20
C ARG A 141 17.62 7.08 6.88
N GLN A 142 18.14 5.87 6.62
CA GLN A 142 17.74 4.63 7.29
C GLN A 142 18.97 3.87 7.77
N LEU A 143 18.84 3.21 8.93
CA LEU A 143 19.87 2.35 9.51
C LEU A 143 19.28 0.97 9.81
N PHE A 144 20.04 -0.09 9.54
CA PHE A 144 19.62 -1.47 9.77
C PHE A 144 20.71 -2.21 10.56
N VAL A 145 20.34 -2.90 11.65
CA VAL A 145 21.24 -3.72 12.48
C VAL A 145 20.86 -5.18 12.30
N ASP A 146 21.77 -6.01 11.77
CA ASP A 146 21.53 -7.41 11.36
C ASP A 146 20.28 -7.62 10.46
N GLY A 147 19.81 -6.55 9.82
CA GLY A 147 18.62 -6.51 8.97
C GLY A 147 17.33 -6.05 9.65
N GLU A 148 17.33 -5.72 10.94
CA GLU A 148 16.22 -5.02 11.59
C GLU A 148 16.37 -3.49 11.43
N ARG A 149 15.30 -2.81 11.00
CA ARG A 149 15.27 -1.35 10.85
C ARG A 149 15.38 -0.67 12.20
N ALA A 150 16.33 0.24 12.37
CA ALA A 150 16.39 1.18 13.47
C ALA A 150 15.45 2.38 13.21
N VAL A 151 14.94 3.00 14.27
CA VAL A 151 14.07 4.18 14.19
C VAL A 151 14.94 5.44 14.09
N ARG A 152 14.58 6.40 13.22
CA ARG A 152 15.24 7.72 13.22
C ARG A 152 14.66 8.51 14.39
N ALA A 153 15.53 8.94 15.31
CA ALA A 153 15.14 9.37 16.65
C ALA A 153 14.16 10.55 16.63
N ARG A 154 13.04 10.46 17.35
CA ARG A 154 11.88 11.33 17.11
C ARG A 154 11.07 11.67 18.35
N GLY A 155 10.56 12.90 18.38
CA GLY A 155 9.81 13.45 19.51
C GLY A 155 8.29 13.28 19.44
N GLU A 156 7.63 13.89 20.41
CA GLU A 156 6.16 13.99 20.50
C GLU A 156 5.54 14.87 19.41
N ALA A 157 4.21 14.75 19.24
CA ALA A 157 3.44 15.57 18.33
C ALA A 157 3.31 17.04 18.79
N CYS A 158 3.38 17.99 17.85
CA CYS A 158 3.18 19.42 18.13
C CYS A 158 1.86 19.91 17.54
N PRO A 159 0.84 20.25 18.34
CA PRO A 159 -0.45 20.70 17.82
C PRO A 159 -0.35 22.06 17.11
N ALA A 160 -1.22 22.32 16.13
CA ALA A 160 -1.24 23.56 15.35
C ALA A 160 -1.45 24.84 16.21
N THR A 161 -1.94 24.73 17.44
CA THR A 161 -2.02 25.83 18.40
C THR A 161 -0.67 26.22 19.03
N VAL A 162 0.41 25.49 18.68
CA VAL A 162 1.79 25.75 19.10
C VAL A 162 2.69 25.84 17.87
N CYS A 163 2.62 24.85 16.99
CA CYS A 163 3.29 24.85 15.68
C CYS A 163 2.34 25.39 14.60
N ASP A 164 1.99 26.68 14.66
CA ASP A 164 1.10 27.35 13.71
C ASP A 164 1.83 27.65 12.40
N ALA A 165 1.14 27.49 11.26
CA ALA A 165 1.76 27.53 9.94
C ALA A 165 1.95 28.96 9.42
N THR A 166 3.16 29.26 8.93
CA THR A 166 3.53 30.56 8.35
C THR A 166 4.01 30.39 6.90
N GLY A 167 4.11 31.50 6.17
CA GLY A 167 4.48 31.49 4.75
C GLY A 167 5.88 30.94 4.41
N ALA A 168 6.73 30.68 5.41
CA ALA A 168 8.08 30.10 5.22
C ALA A 168 8.41 28.96 6.20
N GLY A 169 7.47 28.59 7.09
CA GLY A 169 7.67 27.57 8.11
C GLY A 169 6.58 27.57 9.17
N MET A 170 6.93 27.54 10.46
CA MET A 170 5.95 27.51 11.56
C MET A 170 6.49 28.11 12.86
N THR A 171 5.61 28.42 13.81
CA THR A 171 5.96 28.85 15.19
C THR A 171 6.31 27.67 16.10
N GLY A 172 6.52 27.92 17.39
CA GLY A 172 6.59 26.88 18.43
C GLY A 172 8.00 26.35 18.73
N ALA A 173 9.07 26.96 18.20
CA ALA A 173 10.45 26.51 18.45
C ALA A 173 10.83 26.54 19.93
N GLY A 174 10.33 27.50 20.70
CA GLY A 174 10.57 27.59 22.14
C GLY A 174 9.74 26.59 22.94
N ALA A 175 8.51 26.31 22.51
CA ALA A 175 7.61 25.36 23.18
C ALA A 175 7.99 23.89 22.93
N THR A 176 8.62 23.59 21.79
CA THR A 176 9.18 22.27 21.43
C THR A 176 10.62 22.08 21.90
N GLY A 177 11.29 23.13 22.37
CA GLY A 177 12.71 23.12 22.71
C GLY A 177 13.67 23.19 21.51
N ILE A 178 13.16 23.22 20.28
CA ILE A 178 13.94 23.31 19.03
C ILE A 178 14.82 24.56 18.98
N ALA A 179 14.41 25.64 19.65
CA ALA A 179 15.21 26.86 19.81
C ALA A 179 16.54 26.66 20.55
N ASP A 180 16.65 25.62 21.40
CA ASP A 180 17.83 25.29 22.22
C ASP A 180 18.57 24.01 21.73
N TRP A 181 18.10 23.35 20.66
CA TRP A 181 18.74 22.14 20.12
C TRP A 181 20.15 22.42 19.58
N GLN A 182 21.04 21.43 19.68
CA GLN A 182 22.42 21.55 19.19
C GLN A 182 22.52 21.70 17.66
N ARG A 183 21.62 21.06 16.90
CA ARG A 183 21.64 21.05 15.42
C ARG A 183 20.23 21.04 14.82
N PRO A 184 19.41 22.08 15.00
CA PRO A 184 18.02 22.08 14.52
C PRO A 184 17.92 21.90 13.00
N THR A 185 18.91 22.32 12.21
CA THR A 185 18.93 22.19 10.74
C THR A 185 19.27 20.80 10.21
N ASP A 186 19.63 19.85 11.08
CA ASP A 186 19.68 18.40 10.77
C ASP A 186 18.30 17.74 10.90
N ALA A 187 17.35 18.40 11.58
CA ALA A 187 16.04 17.84 11.89
C ALA A 187 14.98 18.16 10.82
N GLU A 188 13.94 17.35 10.77
CA GLU A 188 12.78 17.52 9.89
C GLU A 188 11.46 17.41 10.64
N ALA A 189 10.45 18.15 10.17
CA ALA A 189 9.08 18.01 10.63
C ALA A 189 8.35 16.98 9.75
N VAL A 190 7.78 15.96 10.39
CA VAL A 190 6.90 14.97 9.74
C VAL A 190 5.46 15.37 9.99
N ILE A 191 4.75 15.71 8.92
CA ILE A 191 3.39 16.25 8.96
C ILE A 191 2.46 15.29 8.21
N ARG A 192 1.24 15.10 8.71
CA ARG A 192 0.19 14.28 8.11
C ARG A 192 -1.07 15.12 7.96
N ILE A 193 -1.63 15.21 6.75
CA ILE A 193 -2.88 15.95 6.47
C ILE A 193 -3.78 15.13 5.57
N ARG A 194 -4.80 14.50 6.15
CA ARG A 194 -5.73 13.57 5.49
C ARG A 194 -5.03 12.40 4.80
N TRP A 195 -4.81 12.49 3.49
CA TRP A 195 -4.16 11.46 2.66
C TRP A 195 -2.71 11.83 2.27
N ARG A 196 -2.18 12.94 2.81
CA ARG A 196 -0.87 13.48 2.48
C ARG A 196 0.10 13.34 3.66
N ASN A 197 1.37 13.20 3.32
CA ASN A 197 2.48 13.16 4.26
C ASN A 197 3.57 14.11 3.74
N TYR A 198 4.09 14.97 4.63
CA TYR A 198 5.21 15.83 4.33
C TYR A 198 6.39 15.51 5.24
N HIS A 199 7.60 15.54 4.69
CA HIS A 199 8.86 15.57 5.43
C HIS A 199 9.67 16.75 4.92
N CYS A 200 9.72 17.84 5.69
CA CYS A 200 10.52 19.01 5.34
C CYS A 200 11.56 19.29 6.42
N ARG A 201 12.81 19.45 5.98
CA ARG A 201 13.96 19.80 6.83
C ARG A 201 13.88 21.25 7.31
N ILE A 202 14.26 21.49 8.57
CA ILE A 202 14.38 22.85 9.11
C ILE A 202 15.56 23.55 8.45
N ALA A 203 15.32 24.75 7.91
CA ALA A 203 16.33 25.61 7.28
C ALA A 203 16.94 26.61 8.26
N GLY A 204 16.23 26.96 9.34
CA GLY A 204 16.73 27.83 10.40
C GLY A 204 15.70 28.05 11.52
N VAL A 205 16.16 28.63 12.63
CA VAL A 205 15.36 28.95 13.81
C VAL A 205 15.72 30.35 14.30
N SER A 206 14.72 31.14 14.72
CA SER A 206 14.90 32.53 15.14
C SER A 206 13.88 32.92 16.21
N GLY A 207 14.23 32.70 17.49
CA GLY A 207 13.28 32.89 18.58
C GLY A 207 12.30 31.72 18.63
N ASP A 208 11.01 31.99 18.45
CA ASP A 208 9.98 30.93 18.34
C ASP A 208 9.69 30.50 16.89
N ASP A 209 10.16 31.26 15.90
CA ASP A 209 9.95 30.98 14.48
C ASP A 209 10.94 29.94 13.93
N MET A 210 10.43 28.94 13.22
CA MET A 210 11.20 27.98 12.41
C MET A 210 10.93 28.24 10.92
N THR A 211 11.98 28.22 10.09
CA THR A 211 11.85 28.21 8.62
C THR A 211 12.23 26.86 8.06
N PHE A 212 11.65 26.49 6.91
CA PHE A 212 11.83 25.17 6.29
C PHE A 212 12.42 25.26 4.89
N ALA A 213 13.05 24.16 4.47
CA ALA A 213 13.66 24.01 3.16
C ALA A 213 12.66 24.24 2.02
N GLN A 214 13.16 24.82 0.92
CA GLN A 214 12.36 25.19 -0.25
C GLN A 214 12.92 24.48 -1.49
N PRO A 215 12.06 23.88 -2.34
CA PRO A 215 10.61 24.10 -2.41
C PRO A 215 9.75 23.25 -1.47
N CYS A 216 10.29 22.36 -0.61
CA CYS A 216 9.49 21.44 0.21
C CYS A 216 8.31 22.10 0.93
N TRP A 217 8.55 23.19 1.68
CA TRP A 217 7.48 23.88 2.41
C TRP A 217 6.45 24.52 1.49
N THR A 218 6.91 25.23 0.44
CA THR A 218 6.01 25.80 -0.60
C THR A 218 5.15 24.71 -1.23
N ASN A 219 5.71 23.54 -1.55
CA ASN A 219 4.97 22.41 -2.11
C ASN A 219 3.99 21.78 -1.09
N SER A 220 4.26 21.87 0.22
CA SER A 220 3.30 21.46 1.27
C SER A 220 2.11 22.42 1.44
N SER A 221 2.25 23.68 0.99
CA SER A 221 1.13 24.64 0.84
C SER A 221 0.40 24.51 -0.51
N ALA A 222 0.87 23.68 -1.44
CA ALA A 222 0.20 23.50 -2.72
C ALA A 222 -1.06 22.62 -2.58
N GLY A 223 -2.23 23.20 -2.89
CA GLY A 223 -3.50 22.47 -3.02
C GLY A 223 -3.48 21.46 -4.17
N THR A 224 -4.64 21.06 -4.69
CA THR A 224 -4.73 20.15 -5.85
C THR A 224 -5.13 20.84 -7.15
N ASP A 225 -5.53 22.12 -7.12
CA ASP A 225 -5.97 22.90 -8.30
C ASP A 225 -7.11 22.19 -9.05
N ARG A 226 -8.02 21.61 -8.27
CA ARG A 226 -9.18 20.86 -8.77
C ARG A 226 -10.27 21.82 -9.23
N THR A 227 -10.99 21.45 -10.29
CA THR A 227 -12.18 22.18 -10.76
C THR A 227 -13.39 21.85 -9.87
N GLY A 228 -13.41 22.35 -8.62
CA GLY A 228 -14.42 21.98 -7.64
C GLY A 228 -14.58 22.94 -6.45
N PRO A 229 -15.36 22.54 -5.42
CA PRO A 229 -15.61 23.36 -4.22
C PRO A 229 -14.40 23.45 -3.28
N ALA A 230 -14.41 24.45 -2.38
CA ALA A 230 -13.28 24.86 -1.52
C ALA A 230 -12.81 23.88 -0.42
N TRP A 231 -13.10 22.58 -0.54
CA TRP A 231 -12.46 21.53 0.27
C TRP A 231 -11.09 21.10 -0.30
N ASP A 232 -10.67 21.68 -1.42
CA ASP A 232 -9.30 21.61 -1.97
C ASP A 232 -8.28 22.40 -1.12
N SER A 233 -8.12 21.98 0.14
CA SER A 233 -7.23 22.58 1.14
C SER A 233 -6.75 21.51 2.13
N THR A 234 -6.10 20.48 1.59
CA THR A 234 -5.33 19.49 2.38
C THR A 234 -3.85 19.86 2.32
N THR A 235 -3.53 20.96 3.01
CA THR A 235 -2.26 21.69 2.96
C THR A 235 -1.91 22.26 4.33
N VAL A 236 -0.65 22.65 4.56
CA VAL A 236 -0.21 23.17 5.87
C VAL A 236 -0.89 24.48 6.29
N ASP A 237 -1.37 25.28 5.34
CA ASP A 237 -2.03 26.58 5.53
C ASP A 237 -3.56 26.49 5.71
N SER A 238 -4.09 25.29 5.97
CA SER A 238 -5.52 25.00 5.91
C SER A 238 -6.19 24.72 7.26
N GLY A 239 -7.52 24.86 7.29
CA GLY A 239 -8.37 24.29 8.36
C GLY A 239 -8.44 22.75 8.40
N ARG A 240 -7.54 22.05 7.70
CA ARG A 240 -7.30 20.60 7.83
C ARG A 240 -5.98 20.28 8.51
N TYR A 241 -5.06 21.25 8.63
CA TYR A 241 -3.83 21.10 9.40
C TYR A 241 -4.16 21.05 10.90
N SER A 242 -3.66 20.02 11.59
CA SER A 242 -3.85 19.80 13.03
C SER A 242 -2.56 19.93 13.84
N GLY A 243 -1.40 19.97 13.17
CA GLY A 243 -0.08 20.05 13.79
C GLY A 243 0.98 19.21 13.06
N VAL A 244 2.17 19.18 13.63
CA VAL A 244 3.26 18.27 13.25
C VAL A 244 3.06 16.94 13.98
N ALA A 245 3.14 15.81 13.27
CA ALA A 245 2.96 14.49 13.86
C ALA A 245 4.14 14.09 14.75
N PHE A 246 5.36 14.44 14.33
CA PHE A 246 6.58 14.44 15.15
C PHE A 246 7.70 15.21 14.43
N PHE A 247 8.70 15.66 15.18
CA PHE A 247 10.00 16.05 14.63
C PHE A 247 10.99 14.89 14.79
N GLU A 248 11.92 14.71 13.85
CA GLU A 248 12.95 13.66 13.93
C GLU A 248 14.37 14.17 13.62
N ASN A 249 15.38 13.38 14.02
CA ASN A 249 16.81 13.53 13.75
C ASN A 249 17.59 14.57 14.58
N ALA A 250 17.21 14.81 15.83
CA ALA A 250 18.00 15.61 16.78
C ALA A 250 18.57 14.75 17.93
N PRO A 251 19.81 15.00 18.42
CA PRO A 251 20.37 14.31 19.59
C PRO A 251 19.51 14.38 20.85
N GLU A 252 18.76 15.46 20.99
CA GLU A 252 17.81 15.74 22.08
C GLU A 252 16.59 14.80 22.07
N LEU A 253 16.41 14.01 21.00
CA LEU A 253 15.33 13.03 20.80
C LEU A 253 15.81 11.58 20.84
N LEU A 254 17.09 11.32 21.14
CA LEU A 254 17.67 9.97 21.15
C LEU A 254 17.54 9.33 22.54
N ASP A 255 16.39 8.74 22.85
CA ASP A 255 16.10 8.20 24.19
C ASP A 255 15.60 6.75 24.25
N GLU A 256 15.03 6.19 23.18
CA GLU A 256 14.52 4.80 23.17
C GLU A 256 15.48 3.77 22.50
N PRO A 257 15.63 2.55 23.04
CA PRO A 257 16.48 1.51 22.45
C PRO A 257 16.03 1.07 21.05
N GLY A 258 16.93 1.21 20.08
CA GLY A 258 16.67 0.99 18.66
C GLY A 258 16.65 2.27 17.83
N GLU A 259 16.85 3.45 18.43
CA GLU A 259 16.91 4.74 17.75
C GLU A 259 18.30 5.18 17.27
N PHE A 260 18.38 5.95 16.19
CA PHE A 260 19.61 6.59 15.68
C PHE A 260 19.41 8.07 15.30
N THR A 261 20.49 8.84 15.35
CA THR A 261 20.57 10.20 14.79
C THR A 261 21.72 10.34 13.79
N TRP A 262 21.53 11.17 12.77
CA TRP A 262 22.53 11.59 11.82
C TRP A 262 23.02 13.01 12.13
N ASN A 263 24.33 13.20 12.19
CA ASN A 263 25.01 14.49 12.29
C ASN A 263 25.65 14.83 10.94
N SER A 264 25.08 15.80 10.21
CA SER A 264 25.56 16.13 8.86
C SER A 264 26.90 16.85 8.85
N GLU A 265 27.17 17.70 9.86
CA GLU A 265 28.39 18.50 9.99
C GLU A 265 29.60 17.63 10.35
N ALA A 266 29.48 16.81 11.41
CA ALA A 266 30.54 15.91 11.85
C ALA A 266 30.65 14.63 10.98
N ARG A 267 29.67 14.39 10.10
CA ARG A 267 29.49 13.15 9.32
C ARG A 267 29.53 11.90 10.20
N THR A 268 28.75 11.89 11.28
CA THR A 268 28.63 10.75 12.20
C THR A 268 27.20 10.30 12.36
N VAL A 269 26.99 8.98 12.47
CA VAL A 269 25.75 8.39 12.99
C VAL A 269 25.97 7.98 14.44
N THR A 270 24.99 8.30 15.31
CA THR A 270 24.96 7.88 16.71
C THR A 270 23.72 7.01 16.94
N TYR A 271 23.89 5.88 17.62
CA TYR A 271 22.89 4.83 17.79
C TYR A 271 22.73 4.45 19.27
N LEU A 272 21.49 4.22 19.71
CA LEU A 272 21.16 3.66 21.03
C LEU A 272 20.73 2.19 20.84
N PRO A 273 21.58 1.18 21.15
CA PRO A 273 21.29 -0.21 20.81
C PRO A 273 20.16 -0.82 21.65
N ARG A 274 19.47 -1.79 21.06
CA ARG A 274 18.49 -2.67 21.73
C ARG A 274 19.17 -3.63 22.70
N GLU A 275 18.37 -4.30 23.54
CA GLU A 275 18.87 -5.36 24.41
C GLU A 275 19.53 -6.50 23.60
N GLY A 276 20.82 -6.72 23.84
CA GLY A 276 21.61 -7.81 23.25
C GLY A 276 22.51 -7.41 22.06
N GLU A 277 22.31 -6.23 21.48
CA GLU A 277 23.10 -5.71 20.36
C GLU A 277 24.52 -5.22 20.79
N ASP A 278 25.49 -5.33 19.89
CA ASP A 278 26.89 -4.91 20.08
C ASP A 278 27.52 -4.49 18.73
N MET A 279 27.70 -3.18 18.55
CA MET A 279 28.13 -2.57 17.27
C MET A 279 29.57 -2.91 16.84
N ARG A 280 30.28 -3.75 17.60
CA ARG A 280 31.59 -4.33 17.23
C ARG A 280 31.49 -5.64 16.46
N ARG A 281 30.31 -6.27 16.42
CA ARG A 281 30.08 -7.60 15.83
C ARG A 281 28.83 -7.68 14.95
N ASP A 282 27.79 -6.90 15.25
CA ASP A 282 26.53 -6.90 14.49
C ASP A 282 26.69 -6.06 13.22
N GLN A 283 26.06 -6.47 12.10
CA GLN A 283 26.23 -5.80 10.81
C GLN A 283 25.31 -4.57 10.73
N VAL A 284 25.88 -3.37 10.71
CA VAL A 284 25.13 -2.12 10.56
C VAL A 284 25.20 -1.60 9.13
N VAL A 285 24.05 -1.39 8.49
CA VAL A 285 23.91 -1.00 7.07
C VAL A 285 23.02 0.23 6.91
N THR A 286 23.43 1.19 6.07
CA THR A 286 22.58 2.25 5.53
C THR A 286 22.36 2.02 4.03
N PRO A 287 21.17 2.29 3.45
CA PRO A 287 21.03 2.44 2.01
C PRO A 287 21.94 3.55 1.46
N HIS A 288 22.34 3.44 0.19
CA HIS A 288 23.10 4.47 -0.53
C HIS A 288 22.73 4.55 -2.02
N THR A 289 22.68 3.41 -2.70
CA THR A 289 22.38 3.32 -4.14
C THR A 289 20.87 3.20 -4.37
N GLU A 290 20.27 4.10 -5.15
CA GLU A 290 18.80 4.19 -5.30
C GLU A 290 18.19 3.12 -6.22
N GLN A 291 18.87 2.76 -7.30
CA GLN A 291 18.43 1.78 -8.28
C GLN A 291 19.44 0.62 -8.30
N LEU A 292 18.95 -0.62 -8.33
CA LEU A 292 19.79 -1.83 -8.34
C LEU A 292 19.72 -2.56 -9.69
N LEU A 293 18.58 -2.49 -10.36
CA LEU A 293 18.35 -3.07 -11.69
C LEU A 293 17.44 -2.15 -12.52
N VAL A 294 17.91 -1.76 -13.70
CA VAL A 294 17.15 -0.91 -14.63
C VAL A 294 17.01 -1.62 -15.97
N LEU A 295 15.78 -1.80 -16.43
CA LEU A 295 15.44 -2.33 -17.75
C LEU A 295 14.87 -1.20 -18.62
N ASP A 296 15.63 -0.73 -19.61
CA ASP A 296 15.33 0.48 -20.37
C ASP A 296 15.20 0.19 -21.88
N GLY A 297 13.98 0.21 -22.39
CA GLY A 297 13.63 -0.28 -23.74
C GLY A 297 13.90 -1.77 -23.96
N ALA A 298 14.19 -2.52 -22.90
CA ALA A 298 14.49 -3.96 -22.95
C ALA A 298 13.23 -4.79 -23.21
N HIS A 299 13.37 -5.89 -23.96
CA HIS A 299 12.25 -6.79 -24.26
C HIS A 299 12.64 -8.28 -24.27
N ASP A 300 11.67 -9.14 -23.99
CA ASP A 300 11.87 -10.59 -23.86
C ASP A 300 12.90 -10.98 -22.77
N VAL A 301 12.95 -10.18 -21.70
CA VAL A 301 13.85 -10.37 -20.55
C VAL A 301 13.09 -10.91 -19.34
N THR A 302 13.60 -11.98 -18.75
CA THR A 302 13.09 -12.54 -17.47
C THR A 302 14.11 -12.35 -16.36
N VAL A 303 13.66 -11.98 -15.16
CA VAL A 303 14.45 -11.75 -13.95
C VAL A 303 13.84 -12.59 -12.82
N SER A 304 14.45 -13.71 -12.44
CA SER A 304 13.80 -14.75 -11.62
C SER A 304 14.57 -15.18 -10.37
N GLY A 305 13.94 -15.05 -9.19
CA GLY A 305 14.47 -15.56 -7.92
C GLY A 305 15.56 -14.70 -7.26
N ILE A 306 15.61 -13.40 -7.58
CA ILE A 306 16.67 -12.47 -7.16
C ILE A 306 16.16 -11.58 -6.01
N GLY A 307 16.99 -11.40 -4.98
CA GLY A 307 16.74 -10.46 -3.89
C GLY A 307 17.23 -9.04 -4.21
N PHE A 308 16.54 -8.04 -3.70
CA PHE A 308 16.85 -6.62 -3.77
C PHE A 308 16.77 -6.03 -2.37
N ALA A 309 17.85 -5.43 -1.87
CA ALA A 309 17.92 -4.93 -0.51
C ALA A 309 18.69 -3.60 -0.40
N TYR A 310 18.36 -2.82 0.63
CA TYR A 310 19.08 -1.58 1.00
C TYR A 310 19.22 -0.57 -0.16
N ALA A 311 18.22 -0.50 -1.05
CA ALA A 311 18.15 0.56 -2.06
C ALA A 311 17.66 1.87 -1.41
N ALA A 312 18.30 2.99 -1.73
CA ALA A 312 18.00 4.29 -1.15
C ALA A 312 16.83 5.02 -1.85
N TYR A 313 16.40 6.13 -1.24
CA TYR A 313 15.64 7.19 -1.90
C TYR A 313 16.12 8.52 -1.31
N ARG A 314 16.79 9.35 -2.12
CA ARG A 314 17.61 10.48 -1.65
C ARG A 314 16.93 11.84 -1.81
N GLN A 315 15.82 11.93 -2.56
CA GLN A 315 15.05 13.17 -2.70
C GLN A 315 14.64 13.78 -1.35
N PRO A 316 14.19 13.00 -0.33
CA PRO A 316 13.83 13.55 0.99
C PRO A 316 15.01 14.17 1.76
N ASP A 317 16.25 13.86 1.40
CA ASP A 317 17.46 14.45 2.00
C ASP A 317 17.92 15.73 1.27
N THR A 318 17.15 16.21 0.29
CA THR A 318 17.37 17.47 -0.44
C THR A 318 16.36 18.54 -0.04
N ASP A 319 16.52 19.77 -0.53
CA ASP A 319 15.60 20.88 -0.21
C ASP A 319 14.22 20.78 -0.92
N GLU A 320 14.08 19.86 -1.88
CA GLU A 320 12.78 19.38 -2.38
C GLU A 320 12.01 18.61 -1.29
N GLY A 321 12.75 17.94 -0.39
CA GLY A 321 12.22 17.10 0.68
C GLY A 321 11.24 16.04 0.18
N TYR A 322 10.25 15.74 1.02
CA TYR A 322 9.11 14.92 0.64
C TYR A 322 7.82 15.75 0.74
N ALA A 323 7.34 16.27 -0.38
CA ALA A 323 6.06 16.96 -0.47
C ALA A 323 4.98 16.04 -1.09
N GLY A 324 4.51 15.04 -0.34
CA GLY A 324 3.56 14.03 -0.81
C GLY A 324 2.20 14.61 -1.21
N THR A 325 1.74 14.31 -2.45
CA THR A 325 0.44 14.77 -2.95
C THR A 325 -0.68 13.76 -2.71
N GLN A 326 -0.38 12.46 -2.90
CA GLN A 326 -1.22 11.28 -2.76
C GLN A 326 -0.42 10.03 -3.20
N ALA A 327 -0.65 8.89 -2.54
CA ALA A 327 -0.19 7.55 -2.95
C ALA A 327 1.33 7.34 -3.04
N GLY A 328 2.14 8.21 -2.42
CA GLY A 328 3.60 8.16 -2.49
C GLY A 328 4.22 9.03 -3.60
N LEU A 329 3.41 9.74 -4.39
CA LEU A 329 3.91 10.69 -5.40
C LEU A 329 4.14 12.05 -4.74
N THR A 330 5.28 12.67 -5.02
CA THR A 330 5.65 13.98 -4.48
C THR A 330 5.54 15.10 -5.51
N LEU A 331 5.40 16.34 -5.04
CA LEU A 331 5.59 17.54 -5.84
C LEU A 331 7.07 17.97 -5.79
N THR A 332 7.69 18.21 -6.96
CA THR A 332 9.05 18.77 -7.06
C THR A 332 9.12 20.01 -7.94
N GLY A 333 10.22 20.78 -7.83
CA GLY A 333 10.43 22.02 -8.57
C GLY A 333 10.71 21.86 -10.07
N ALA A 334 11.15 20.69 -10.54
CA ALA A 334 11.61 20.53 -11.93
C ALA A 334 11.49 19.12 -12.58
N THR A 335 11.08 18.06 -11.87
CA THR A 335 11.35 16.67 -12.31
C THR A 335 10.13 15.74 -12.23
N GLY A 336 9.29 15.72 -13.27
CA GLY A 336 8.12 14.83 -13.33
C GLY A 336 7.25 15.04 -14.57
N PRO A 337 6.12 14.31 -14.73
CA PRO A 337 5.01 14.75 -15.56
C PRO A 337 4.39 16.01 -14.94
N VAL A 338 3.96 16.93 -15.80
CA VAL A 338 3.38 18.22 -15.40
C VAL A 338 1.87 18.11 -15.27
N ASP A 339 1.29 18.67 -14.21
CA ASP A 339 -0.16 18.70 -13.99
C ASP A 339 -0.83 20.00 -14.48
N HIS A 340 -2.16 20.10 -14.29
CA HIS A 340 -2.95 21.24 -14.75
C HIS A 340 -2.44 22.60 -14.21
N ALA A 341 -1.89 22.61 -12.99
CA ALA A 341 -1.33 23.80 -12.35
C ALA A 341 0.13 24.09 -12.75
N GLY A 342 0.73 23.26 -13.61
CA GLY A 342 2.14 23.38 -14.00
C GLY A 342 3.13 22.71 -13.05
N ARG A 343 2.68 21.84 -12.12
CA ARG A 343 3.53 21.22 -11.09
C ARG A 343 4.04 19.85 -11.51
N TYR A 344 5.25 19.48 -11.08
CA TYR A 344 5.88 18.21 -11.44
C TYR A 344 5.59 17.10 -10.42
N TYR A 345 5.01 15.98 -10.87
CA TYR A 345 4.83 14.78 -10.04
C TYR A 345 6.02 13.83 -10.10
N THR A 346 6.58 13.46 -8.95
CA THR A 346 7.76 12.58 -8.86
C THR A 346 7.39 11.29 -8.13
N LYS A 347 7.64 10.15 -8.77
CA LYS A 347 7.56 8.82 -8.14
C LYS A 347 8.78 8.63 -7.20
N PRO A 348 8.67 7.84 -6.13
CA PRO A 348 9.81 7.51 -5.29
C PRO A 348 10.89 6.76 -6.08
N ALA A 349 12.15 6.80 -5.64
CA ALA A 349 13.15 5.90 -6.18
C ALA A 349 12.81 4.43 -5.86
N ALA A 350 13.19 3.49 -6.74
CA ALA A 350 12.89 2.08 -6.57
C ALA A 350 14.05 1.16 -6.93
N ALA A 351 14.17 0.04 -6.21
CA ALA A 351 15.24 -0.93 -6.41
C ALA A 351 15.24 -1.55 -7.82
N VAL A 352 14.05 -1.73 -8.43
CA VAL A 352 13.88 -2.18 -9.82
C VAL A 352 13.08 -1.14 -10.61
N THR A 353 13.52 -0.79 -11.82
CA THR A 353 12.77 0.09 -12.73
C THR A 353 12.71 -0.51 -14.13
N VAL A 354 11.52 -0.54 -14.73
CA VAL A 354 11.27 -0.93 -16.11
C VAL A 354 10.69 0.29 -16.85
N ARG A 355 11.41 0.80 -17.86
CA ARG A 355 11.02 1.95 -18.68
C ARG A 355 10.85 1.48 -20.13
N GLY A 356 9.68 1.70 -20.73
CA GLY A 356 9.38 1.27 -22.11
C GLY A 356 9.52 -0.22 -22.38
N GLY A 357 9.51 -1.06 -21.34
CA GLY A 357 9.82 -2.49 -21.45
C GLY A 357 8.70 -3.29 -22.11
N ARG A 358 9.03 -4.38 -22.82
CA ARG A 358 8.02 -5.23 -23.49
C ARG A 358 8.24 -6.71 -23.25
N ARG A 359 7.23 -7.41 -22.72
CA ARG A 359 7.37 -8.81 -22.27
C ARG A 359 8.55 -8.99 -21.29
N VAL A 360 8.70 -8.03 -20.38
CA VAL A 360 9.61 -8.12 -19.24
C VAL A 360 8.89 -8.88 -18.12
N ALA A 361 9.56 -9.86 -17.51
CA ALA A 361 9.00 -10.66 -16.43
C ALA A 361 9.90 -10.62 -15.18
N ILE A 362 9.47 -9.88 -14.15
CA ILE A 362 10.05 -9.93 -12.80
C ILE A 362 9.32 -11.02 -12.01
N ASP A 363 10.06 -11.99 -11.49
CA ASP A 363 9.51 -13.26 -11.05
C ASP A 363 10.17 -13.76 -9.76
N ARG A 364 9.37 -14.16 -8.76
CA ARG A 364 9.89 -14.74 -7.50
C ARG A 364 10.97 -13.88 -6.81
N ALA A 365 10.92 -12.56 -7.02
CA ALA A 365 11.86 -11.62 -6.44
C ALA A 365 11.56 -11.36 -4.97
N VAL A 366 12.54 -10.87 -4.21
CA VAL A 366 12.38 -10.51 -2.80
C VAL A 366 12.91 -9.09 -2.57
N PHE A 367 12.01 -8.15 -2.35
CA PHE A 367 12.30 -6.76 -2.03
C PHE A 367 12.24 -6.57 -0.52
N ARG A 368 13.32 -6.12 0.11
CA ARG A 368 13.34 -5.90 1.56
C ARG A 368 14.24 -4.77 2.02
N ASN A 369 13.92 -4.17 3.17
CA ASN A 369 14.77 -3.18 3.83
C ASN A 369 15.15 -2.01 2.88
N LEU A 370 14.16 -1.40 2.23
CA LEU A 370 14.39 -0.36 1.22
C LEU A 370 14.06 1.04 1.78
N GLY A 371 14.90 2.02 1.48
CA GLY A 371 14.67 3.46 1.71
C GLY A 371 13.68 4.08 0.74
N GLY A 372 13.41 3.41 -0.39
CA GLY A 372 12.40 3.81 -1.39
C GLY A 372 11.31 2.76 -1.60
N ALA A 373 10.86 2.66 -2.85
CA ALA A 373 9.88 1.70 -3.33
C ALA A 373 10.51 0.38 -3.83
N GLY A 374 9.69 -0.64 -4.04
CA GLY A 374 10.13 -1.94 -4.55
C GLY A 374 10.44 -1.92 -6.05
N ALA A 375 9.39 -1.73 -6.85
CA ALA A 375 9.50 -1.75 -8.31
C ALA A 375 8.62 -0.70 -9.01
N ILE A 376 9.09 -0.21 -10.17
CA ILE A 376 8.35 0.69 -11.06
C ILE A 376 8.28 0.08 -12.47
N LEU A 377 7.10 0.07 -13.09
CA LEU A 377 6.86 -0.21 -14.51
C LEU A 377 6.24 1.05 -15.15
N GLU A 378 6.94 1.71 -16.07
CA GLU A 378 6.54 3.05 -16.55
C GLU A 378 6.95 3.34 -18.01
N ALA A 379 6.62 4.55 -18.48
CA ALA A 379 7.07 5.14 -19.74
C ALA A 379 6.84 4.23 -20.96
N GLY A 380 5.60 3.75 -21.14
CA GLY A 380 5.26 2.86 -22.25
C GLY A 380 5.64 1.40 -22.06
N THR A 381 5.81 0.96 -20.81
CA THR A 381 5.98 -0.47 -20.49
C THR A 381 4.68 -1.23 -20.81
N LYS A 382 4.79 -2.32 -21.56
CA LYS A 382 3.64 -3.11 -22.07
C LYS A 382 3.86 -4.61 -21.95
N ASP A 383 2.77 -5.36 -21.87
CA ASP A 383 2.75 -6.83 -21.92
C ASP A 383 3.73 -7.47 -20.89
N SER A 384 3.99 -6.75 -19.79
CA SER A 384 5.06 -7.06 -18.83
C SER A 384 4.48 -7.39 -17.45
N SER A 385 5.26 -8.05 -16.60
CA SER A 385 4.72 -8.63 -15.37
C SER A 385 5.68 -8.58 -14.18
N LEU A 386 5.11 -8.43 -12.99
CA LEU A 386 5.77 -8.65 -11.71
C LEU A 386 4.94 -9.65 -10.93
N THR A 387 5.45 -10.88 -10.76
CA THR A 387 4.66 -11.96 -10.17
C THR A 387 5.38 -12.80 -9.13
N ARG A 388 4.59 -13.41 -8.23
CA ARG A 388 5.01 -14.41 -7.23
C ARG A 388 6.18 -13.94 -6.35
N SER A 389 6.30 -12.63 -6.17
CA SER A 389 7.38 -11.94 -5.47
C SER A 389 6.94 -11.45 -4.08
N ALA A 390 7.89 -11.14 -3.20
CA ALA A 390 7.63 -10.68 -1.84
C ALA A 390 8.22 -9.29 -1.60
N PHE A 391 7.50 -8.44 -0.86
CA PHE A 391 7.90 -7.09 -0.47
C PHE A 391 7.69 -6.93 1.04
N THR A 392 8.76 -6.67 1.78
CA THR A 392 8.71 -6.50 3.25
C THR A 392 9.63 -5.39 3.75
N ASP A 393 9.11 -4.47 4.56
CA ASP A 393 9.87 -3.36 5.15
C ASP A 393 10.42 -2.39 4.09
N LEU A 394 9.48 -1.69 3.44
CA LEU A 394 9.74 -0.67 2.43
C LEU A 394 9.27 0.69 2.96
N SER A 395 10.12 1.71 2.82
CA SER A 395 9.81 3.06 3.31
C SER A 395 8.68 3.73 2.52
N SER A 396 8.56 3.40 1.23
CA SER A 396 7.47 3.82 0.32
C SER A 396 6.64 2.61 -0.17
N GLY A 397 5.84 2.79 -1.23
CA GLY A 397 4.96 1.76 -1.80
C GLY A 397 5.72 0.61 -2.47
N ALA A 398 5.07 -0.55 -2.61
CA ALA A 398 5.76 -1.74 -3.10
C ALA A 398 5.90 -1.76 -4.63
N VAL A 399 4.83 -1.40 -5.35
CA VAL A 399 4.81 -1.41 -6.82
C VAL A 399 4.09 -0.16 -7.35
N TYR A 400 4.71 0.51 -8.32
CA TYR A 400 4.12 1.59 -9.12
C TYR A 400 4.04 1.16 -10.59
N VAL A 401 2.88 1.33 -11.23
CA VAL A 401 2.63 0.95 -12.62
C VAL A 401 2.02 2.11 -13.41
N GLY A 402 2.47 2.32 -14.64
CA GLY A 402 2.01 3.40 -15.50
C GLY A 402 2.47 4.78 -15.03
N ASP A 403 1.76 5.81 -15.51
CA ASP A 403 2.13 7.22 -15.41
C ASP A 403 0.92 8.11 -15.13
N THR A 404 1.15 9.41 -14.86
CA THR A 404 0.10 10.40 -14.51
C THR A 404 -0.38 11.24 -15.70
N GLU A 405 0.03 10.92 -16.93
CA GLU A 405 -0.48 11.54 -18.16
C GLU A 405 -1.77 10.81 -18.62
N PRO A 406 -2.94 11.49 -18.73
CA PRO A 406 -4.21 10.87 -19.11
C PRO A 406 -4.30 10.36 -20.55
N ARG A 407 -3.64 11.03 -21.50
CA ARG A 407 -3.74 10.77 -22.95
C ARG A 407 -2.34 10.67 -23.60
N PRO A 408 -1.48 9.74 -23.14
CA PRO A 408 -0.12 9.60 -23.66
C PRO A 408 -0.11 9.14 -25.12
N GLY A 409 0.99 9.40 -25.82
CA GLY A 409 1.25 8.80 -27.13
C GLY A 409 1.24 7.27 -27.09
N ALA A 410 0.94 6.63 -28.22
CA ALA A 410 0.72 5.18 -28.28
C ALA A 410 1.97 4.35 -27.91
N GLU A 411 3.16 4.96 -28.00
CA GLU A 411 4.43 4.43 -27.52
C GLU A 411 4.65 4.57 -26.00
N LEU A 412 4.07 5.60 -25.35
CA LEU A 412 4.16 5.88 -23.91
C LEU A 412 3.00 5.34 -23.06
N ALA A 413 1.87 4.98 -23.67
CA ALA A 413 0.74 4.38 -22.95
C ALA A 413 1.11 3.06 -22.24
N GLY A 414 0.68 2.87 -20.99
CA GLY A 414 0.77 1.60 -20.29
C GLY A 414 -0.32 0.61 -20.71
N GLU A 415 0.06 -0.64 -21.05
CA GLU A 415 -0.90 -1.64 -21.55
C GLU A 415 -0.59 -3.08 -21.13
N ARG A 416 -1.64 -3.82 -20.71
CA ARG A 416 -1.60 -5.28 -20.45
C ARG A 416 -0.52 -5.71 -19.46
N ASN A 417 -0.19 -4.83 -18.51
CA ASN A 417 0.74 -5.14 -17.44
C ASN A 417 0.07 -6.03 -16.37
N THR A 418 0.84 -6.89 -15.70
CA THR A 418 0.31 -7.89 -14.74
C THR A 418 1.09 -7.88 -13.43
N ILE A 419 0.44 -7.48 -12.33
CA ILE A 419 0.97 -7.53 -10.96
C ILE A 419 0.20 -8.61 -10.21
N ALA A 420 0.74 -9.83 -10.10
CA ALA A 420 -0.05 -10.98 -9.65
C ALA A 420 0.66 -11.96 -8.72
N TYR A 421 -0.08 -12.54 -7.77
CA TYR A 421 0.40 -13.52 -6.78
C TYR A 421 1.55 -13.00 -5.91
N ASN A 422 1.67 -11.70 -5.69
CA ASN A 422 2.71 -11.10 -4.84
C ASN A 422 2.24 -10.98 -3.38
N THR A 423 3.18 -11.02 -2.44
CA THR A 423 2.94 -10.72 -1.01
C THR A 423 3.57 -9.37 -0.66
N ILE A 424 2.78 -8.44 -0.12
CA ILE A 424 3.22 -7.10 0.29
C ILE A 424 2.87 -6.90 1.77
N HIS A 425 3.87 -6.56 2.58
CA HIS A 425 3.75 -6.45 4.04
C HIS A 425 4.64 -5.33 4.59
N ARG A 426 4.11 -4.40 5.40
CA ARG A 426 4.89 -3.24 5.91
C ARG A 426 5.59 -2.47 4.77
N SER A 427 4.79 -1.88 3.89
CA SER A 427 5.21 -0.88 2.90
C SER A 427 4.68 0.50 3.34
N GLY A 428 5.35 1.59 2.98
CA GLY A 428 5.02 2.93 3.47
C GLY A 428 5.48 3.17 4.91
N VAL A 429 6.56 2.52 5.35
CA VAL A 429 7.06 2.59 6.74
C VAL A 429 7.46 4.01 7.18
N GLU A 430 7.84 4.86 6.24
CA GLU A 430 8.19 6.28 6.50
C GLU A 430 7.20 7.20 5.78
N TYR A 431 7.07 7.04 4.46
CA TYR A 431 6.18 7.84 3.62
C TYR A 431 4.76 7.26 3.66
N THR A 432 4.05 7.56 4.73
CA THR A 432 2.78 6.93 5.11
C THR A 432 1.63 7.14 4.14
N ASP A 433 1.69 8.14 3.25
CA ASP A 433 0.72 8.30 2.15
C ASP A 433 0.91 7.27 1.02
N SER A 434 1.98 6.47 1.05
CA SER A 434 2.25 5.42 0.06
C SER A 434 1.25 4.28 0.12
N VAL A 435 0.84 3.78 -1.05
CA VAL A 435 -0.05 2.61 -1.19
C VAL A 435 0.74 1.31 -1.41
N GLY A 436 0.09 0.16 -1.20
CA GLY A 436 0.70 -1.14 -1.49
C GLY A 436 1.01 -1.34 -2.98
N ILE A 437 0.00 -1.16 -3.83
CA ILE A 437 0.16 -1.10 -5.30
C ILE A 437 -0.49 0.17 -5.82
N TRP A 438 0.28 1.02 -6.51
CA TRP A 438 -0.23 2.14 -7.29
C TRP A 438 -0.22 1.79 -8.77
N ALA A 439 -1.32 2.09 -9.47
CA ALA A 439 -1.36 2.13 -10.91
C ALA A 439 -2.00 3.45 -11.37
N GLY A 440 -1.29 4.20 -12.21
CA GLY A 440 -1.79 5.42 -12.85
C GLY A 440 -2.69 5.11 -14.04
N TYR A 441 -2.46 5.81 -15.16
CA TYR A 441 -3.19 5.58 -16.40
C TYR A 441 -2.68 4.33 -17.16
N GLU A 442 -3.36 3.20 -16.92
CA GLU A 442 -3.08 1.89 -17.54
C GLU A 442 -4.33 1.34 -18.26
N ALA A 443 -4.12 0.48 -19.27
CA ALA A 443 -5.18 -0.17 -20.04
C ALA A 443 -5.02 -1.69 -20.11
N GLY A 444 -6.04 -2.44 -19.70
CA GLY A 444 -5.98 -3.90 -19.61
C GLY A 444 -5.06 -4.42 -18.50
N LEU A 445 -4.84 -3.60 -17.46
CA LEU A 445 -4.04 -3.95 -16.28
C LEU A 445 -4.66 -5.13 -15.54
N THR A 446 -3.83 -6.07 -15.06
CA THR A 446 -4.26 -7.18 -14.21
C THR A 446 -3.56 -7.13 -12.86
N ILE A 447 -4.30 -6.87 -11.78
CA ILE A 447 -3.86 -6.98 -10.39
C ILE A 447 -4.57 -8.17 -9.75
N ASP A 448 -3.94 -9.36 -9.77
CA ASP A 448 -4.60 -10.65 -9.51
C ASP A 448 -3.98 -11.45 -8.34
N HIS A 449 -4.82 -11.95 -7.42
CA HIS A 449 -4.43 -12.85 -6.32
C HIS A 449 -3.24 -12.40 -5.46
N ASN A 450 -2.99 -11.10 -5.33
CA ASN A 450 -1.97 -10.58 -4.41
C ASN A 450 -2.47 -10.66 -2.95
N THR A 451 -1.55 -10.78 -2.00
CA THR A 451 -1.83 -10.67 -0.55
C THR A 451 -1.15 -9.41 -0.02
N LEU A 452 -1.93 -8.45 0.47
CA LEU A 452 -1.48 -7.17 1.01
C LEU A 452 -1.90 -7.02 2.47
N GLY A 453 -1.03 -6.47 3.32
CA GLY A 453 -1.43 -6.12 4.68
C GLY A 453 -0.37 -5.42 5.52
N HIS A 454 -0.81 -4.89 6.65
CA HIS A 454 -0.03 -3.99 7.51
C HIS A 454 0.53 -2.81 6.72
N LEU A 455 -0.39 -1.97 6.22
CA LEU A 455 -0.12 -0.79 5.40
C LEU A 455 -0.75 0.47 6.04
N PRO A 456 -0.06 1.63 6.00
CA PRO A 456 -0.54 2.87 6.62
C PRO A 456 -1.77 3.44 5.92
N TYR A 457 -1.83 3.32 4.59
CA TYR A 457 -2.85 3.91 3.73
C TYR A 457 -3.49 2.82 2.83
N SER A 458 -3.92 3.19 1.63
CA SER A 458 -4.72 2.35 0.74
C SER A 458 -3.95 1.11 0.24
N GLY A 459 -4.66 0.00 0.06
CA GLY A 459 -4.05 -1.27 -0.38
C GLY A 459 -3.66 -1.26 -1.86
N ILE A 460 -4.65 -1.02 -2.72
CA ILE A 460 -4.51 -0.95 -4.18
C ILE A 460 -5.16 0.34 -4.68
N SER A 461 -4.43 1.15 -5.44
CA SER A 461 -4.90 2.36 -6.13
C SER A 461 -4.84 2.15 -7.64
N VAL A 462 -5.93 2.37 -8.39
CA VAL A 462 -5.96 2.24 -9.86
C VAL A 462 -6.61 3.46 -10.53
N GLY A 463 -5.89 4.10 -11.44
CA GLY A 463 -6.30 5.35 -12.08
C GLY A 463 -5.79 6.59 -11.36
N TRP A 464 -5.99 7.74 -11.99
CA TRP A 464 -5.48 9.02 -11.53
C TRP A 464 -6.36 10.17 -12.05
N GLY A 465 -6.06 11.40 -11.64
CA GLY A 465 -6.54 12.63 -12.29
C GLY A 465 -7.66 13.38 -11.57
N TRP A 466 -8.21 12.84 -10.48
CA TRP A 466 -9.26 13.51 -9.69
C TRP A 466 -10.42 14.00 -10.59
N ASN A 467 -11.00 15.17 -10.30
CA ASN A 467 -12.05 15.79 -11.13
C ASN A 467 -11.57 16.51 -12.41
N GLN A 468 -10.31 16.40 -12.83
CA GLN A 468 -9.80 17.07 -14.04
C GLN A 468 -10.53 16.57 -15.33
N PRO A 469 -10.88 17.45 -16.30
CA PRO A 469 -11.69 17.06 -17.46
C PRO A 469 -11.12 15.91 -18.29
N GLU A 470 -9.80 15.84 -18.40
CA GLU A 470 -9.04 14.81 -19.12
C GLU A 470 -9.28 13.39 -18.61
N ALA A 471 -9.51 13.21 -17.30
CA ALA A 471 -9.67 11.88 -16.70
C ALA A 471 -10.97 11.18 -17.16
N GLN A 472 -11.94 11.94 -17.70
CA GLN A 472 -13.17 11.44 -18.34
C GLN A 472 -12.92 10.83 -19.73
N GLN A 473 -11.79 11.17 -20.36
CA GLN A 473 -11.43 10.77 -21.73
C GLN A 473 -9.97 10.26 -21.78
N SER A 474 -9.54 9.62 -20.70
CA SER A 474 -8.20 9.07 -20.54
C SER A 474 -8.04 7.69 -21.21
N VAL A 475 -6.84 7.11 -21.14
CA VAL A 475 -6.58 5.76 -21.62
C VAL A 475 -7.11 4.64 -20.71
N LEU A 476 -7.62 4.94 -19.50
CA LEU A 476 -8.09 3.92 -18.54
C LEU A 476 -9.24 3.08 -19.12
N ARG A 477 -9.06 1.76 -19.18
CA ARG A 477 -10.07 0.81 -19.66
C ARG A 477 -9.69 -0.63 -19.34
N ASP A 478 -10.68 -1.51 -19.30
CA ASP A 478 -10.53 -2.97 -19.25
C ASP A 478 -9.65 -3.50 -18.10
N ASN A 479 -9.50 -2.74 -17.02
CA ASN A 479 -8.61 -3.08 -15.90
C ASN A 479 -9.26 -4.09 -14.95
N ALA A 480 -8.48 -5.01 -14.38
CA ALA A 480 -8.96 -6.07 -13.50
C ALA A 480 -8.24 -6.04 -12.15
N VAL A 481 -8.99 -5.88 -11.06
CA VAL A 481 -8.50 -6.05 -9.69
C VAL A 481 -9.23 -7.25 -9.10
N THR A 482 -8.61 -8.42 -9.15
CA THR A 482 -9.28 -9.71 -8.94
C THR A 482 -8.65 -10.58 -7.87
N GLY A 483 -9.47 -11.21 -7.03
CA GLY A 483 -9.03 -12.24 -6.09
C GLY A 483 -7.97 -11.80 -5.06
N ASN A 484 -7.72 -10.50 -4.88
CA ASN A 484 -6.71 -10.02 -3.94
C ASN A 484 -7.20 -10.18 -2.49
N ARG A 485 -6.29 -10.46 -1.57
CA ARG A 485 -6.51 -10.51 -0.12
C ARG A 485 -5.85 -9.29 0.49
N ILE A 486 -6.63 -8.40 1.11
CA ILE A 486 -6.19 -7.10 1.61
C ILE A 486 -6.61 -6.98 3.07
N THR A 487 -5.64 -6.99 4.00
CA THR A 487 -5.95 -7.10 5.44
C THR A 487 -5.07 -6.24 6.33
N HIS A 488 -5.67 -5.43 7.21
CA HIS A 488 -4.97 -4.39 7.99
C HIS A 488 -4.34 -3.34 7.05
N VAL A 489 -5.20 -2.47 6.50
CA VAL A 489 -4.83 -1.34 5.64
C VAL A 489 -5.58 -0.09 6.12
N MET A 490 -5.11 1.10 5.73
CA MET A 490 -5.52 2.35 6.39
C MET A 490 -5.35 2.24 7.92
N GLU A 491 -4.22 1.69 8.40
CA GLU A 491 -4.04 1.40 9.83
C GLU A 491 -4.14 2.67 10.68
N VAL A 492 -5.08 2.68 11.64
CA VAL A 492 -5.44 3.89 12.41
C VAL A 492 -4.25 4.49 13.18
N ALA A 493 -3.29 3.65 13.60
CA ALA A 493 -2.05 4.08 14.24
C ALA A 493 -1.05 4.81 13.30
N GLN A 494 -1.37 4.94 12.01
CA GLN A 494 -0.58 5.67 11.01
C GLN A 494 -1.27 6.97 10.54
N GLU A 495 -2.46 7.27 11.07
CA GLU A 495 -3.15 8.58 10.96
C GLU A 495 -3.44 9.06 9.52
N GLN A 496 -3.49 8.14 8.56
CA GLN A 496 -3.87 8.43 7.17
C GLN A 496 -5.38 8.17 6.95
N HIS A 497 -6.00 9.05 6.17
CA HIS A 497 -7.45 9.14 5.96
C HIS A 497 -7.77 9.38 4.46
N ASP A 498 -9.05 9.31 4.10
CA ASP A 498 -9.56 9.53 2.72
C ASP A 498 -9.07 8.50 1.68
N GLY A 499 -9.01 7.23 2.10
CA GLY A 499 -8.54 6.13 1.27
C GLY A 499 -9.42 4.88 1.35
N GLY A 500 -8.93 3.75 0.84
CA GLY A 500 -9.64 2.47 0.93
C GLY A 500 -8.77 1.25 0.63
N ALA A 501 -9.26 0.06 0.96
CA ALA A 501 -8.51 -1.17 0.68
C ALA A 501 -8.30 -1.39 -0.83
N ILE A 502 -9.32 -1.05 -1.62
CA ILE A 502 -9.19 -0.78 -3.07
C ILE A 502 -9.71 0.64 -3.31
N TYR A 503 -8.99 1.42 -4.11
CA TYR A 503 -9.25 2.82 -4.43
C TYR A 503 -9.13 3.04 -5.96
N THR A 504 -10.02 3.83 -6.56
CA THR A 504 -9.98 4.16 -7.99
C THR A 504 -10.26 5.64 -8.28
N GLN A 505 -9.82 6.12 -9.44
CA GLN A 505 -10.13 7.46 -9.99
C GLN A 505 -10.31 7.43 -11.51
N GLY A 506 -10.99 8.45 -12.06
CA GLY A 506 -11.14 8.62 -13.51
C GLY A 506 -12.13 7.64 -14.15
N ALA A 507 -12.56 7.92 -15.38
CA ALA A 507 -13.47 7.03 -16.09
C ALA A 507 -12.71 5.77 -16.57
N GLN A 508 -13.17 4.57 -16.20
CA GLN A 508 -12.47 3.31 -16.52
C GLN A 508 -13.40 2.25 -17.15
N PRO A 509 -13.99 2.50 -18.34
CA PRO A 509 -14.90 1.57 -19.00
C PRO A 509 -14.33 0.14 -19.11
N GLY A 510 -15.15 -0.85 -18.78
CA GLY A 510 -14.76 -2.27 -18.79
C GLY A 510 -14.05 -2.75 -17.52
N THR A 511 -13.76 -1.87 -16.56
CA THR A 511 -12.99 -2.21 -15.36
C THR A 511 -13.80 -3.00 -14.34
N VAL A 512 -13.16 -4.01 -13.74
CA VAL A 512 -13.79 -4.97 -12.82
C VAL A 512 -13.00 -5.11 -11.52
N LEU A 513 -13.65 -4.85 -10.39
CA LEU A 513 -13.16 -5.14 -9.04
C LEU A 513 -13.93 -6.38 -8.52
N SER A 514 -13.35 -7.59 -8.62
CA SER A 514 -14.12 -8.84 -8.42
C SER A 514 -13.45 -9.92 -7.57
N GLY A 515 -14.23 -10.51 -6.66
CA GLY A 515 -13.83 -11.66 -5.85
C GLY A 515 -12.72 -11.38 -4.82
N ASN A 516 -12.41 -10.11 -4.53
CA ASN A 516 -11.41 -9.73 -3.54
C ASN A 516 -11.92 -9.99 -2.11
N TYR A 517 -11.00 -10.21 -1.17
CA TYR A 517 -11.26 -10.31 0.26
C TYR A 517 -10.61 -9.14 1.01
N VAL A 518 -11.43 -8.26 1.57
CA VAL A 518 -11.01 -7.16 2.43
C VAL A 518 -11.38 -7.49 3.88
N ASN A 519 -10.45 -7.33 4.82
CA ASN A 519 -10.70 -7.47 6.26
C ASN A 519 -9.86 -6.47 7.05
N ARG A 520 -10.49 -5.53 7.76
CA ARG A 520 -9.81 -4.42 8.47
C ARG A 520 -9.22 -3.39 7.51
N SER A 521 -10.09 -2.52 7.01
CA SER A 521 -9.73 -1.23 6.40
C SER A 521 -10.16 -0.12 7.37
N ALA A 522 -9.20 0.66 7.88
CA ALA A 522 -9.41 1.68 8.92
C ALA A 522 -10.18 1.20 10.15
N PHE A 523 -9.97 -0.07 10.51
CA PHE A 523 -10.73 -0.72 11.57
C PHE A 523 -10.03 -0.57 12.92
N GLY A 524 -10.60 0.30 13.74
CA GLY A 524 -10.06 0.78 15.00
C GLY A 524 -10.67 2.15 15.29
N ASN A 525 -10.26 2.80 16.37
CA ASN A 525 -10.95 4.00 16.86
C ASN A 525 -10.64 5.27 16.01
N THR A 526 -11.16 5.35 14.78
CA THR A 526 -10.85 6.40 13.78
C THR A 526 -12.00 7.40 13.60
N GLU A 527 -11.68 8.69 13.44
CA GLU A 527 -12.71 9.74 13.33
C GLU A 527 -13.49 9.71 12.02
N ARG A 528 -12.90 9.33 10.87
CA ARG A 528 -13.59 9.05 9.57
C ARG A 528 -12.67 8.66 8.40
N ASP A 529 -13.32 8.34 7.27
CA ASP A 529 -12.79 8.36 5.89
C ASP A 529 -11.86 7.22 5.42
N GLY A 530 -11.93 6.02 6.03
CA GLY A 530 -11.32 4.80 5.48
C GLY A 530 -12.33 3.78 4.95
N ASN A 531 -12.33 3.54 3.64
CA ASN A 531 -13.34 2.76 2.92
C ASN A 531 -12.92 1.29 2.67
N GLY A 532 -13.89 0.44 2.31
CA GLY A 532 -13.62 -0.89 1.77
C GLY A 532 -13.18 -0.81 0.30
N ILE A 533 -14.09 -0.37 -0.56
CA ILE A 533 -13.84 -0.02 -1.97
C ILE A 533 -14.23 1.44 -2.20
N TYR A 534 -13.25 2.30 -2.52
CA TYR A 534 -13.46 3.72 -2.75
C TYR A 534 -13.41 4.03 -4.25
N LEU A 535 -14.55 4.39 -4.83
CA LEU A 535 -14.66 4.88 -6.20
C LEU A 535 -14.62 6.42 -6.14
N ASP A 536 -13.42 6.98 -5.96
CA ASP A 536 -13.18 8.41 -5.82
C ASP A 536 -13.36 9.16 -7.17
N GLU A 537 -13.14 10.48 -7.20
CA GLU A 537 -13.48 11.40 -8.29
C GLU A 537 -13.37 10.81 -9.71
N GLN A 538 -14.46 11.02 -10.45
CA GLN A 538 -14.70 10.51 -11.81
C GLN A 538 -14.68 8.98 -12.00
N SER A 539 -14.46 8.16 -10.96
CA SER A 539 -14.57 6.69 -11.05
C SER A 539 -15.88 6.28 -11.71
N SER A 540 -15.82 5.82 -12.96
CA SER A 540 -17.00 5.62 -13.80
C SER A 540 -16.94 4.34 -14.62
N HIS A 541 -18.11 3.75 -14.82
CA HIS A 541 -18.32 2.49 -15.56
C HIS A 541 -17.61 1.26 -14.97
N ILE A 542 -17.36 1.28 -13.65
CA ILE A 542 -16.68 0.21 -12.92
C ILE A 542 -17.69 -0.82 -12.40
N LEU A 543 -17.38 -2.12 -12.55
CA LEU A 543 -18.13 -3.24 -12.00
C LEU A 543 -17.48 -3.76 -10.71
N VAL A 544 -18.15 -3.60 -9.58
CA VAL A 544 -17.75 -4.09 -8.26
C VAL A 544 -18.58 -5.31 -7.89
N GLU A 545 -18.07 -6.53 -8.06
CA GLU A 545 -18.89 -7.75 -7.83
C GLU A 545 -18.24 -8.86 -7.00
N LYS A 546 -19.08 -9.58 -6.23
CA LYS A 546 -18.70 -10.82 -5.51
C LYS A 546 -17.53 -10.64 -4.52
N ASN A 547 -17.21 -9.41 -4.12
CA ASN A 547 -16.18 -9.14 -3.12
C ASN A 547 -16.70 -9.49 -1.71
N VAL A 548 -15.80 -9.87 -0.82
CA VAL A 548 -16.08 -10.15 0.59
C VAL A 548 -15.37 -9.08 1.41
N ILE A 549 -16.13 -8.18 2.04
CA ILE A 549 -15.61 -6.94 2.62
C ILE A 549 -16.03 -6.93 4.09
N THR A 550 -15.08 -7.03 5.01
CA THR A 550 -15.37 -7.17 6.45
C THR A 550 -14.59 -6.16 7.28
N ARG A 551 -15.16 -5.74 8.41
CA ARG A 551 -14.54 -4.88 9.42
C ARG A 551 -13.98 -3.61 8.79
N ILE A 552 -14.86 -2.69 8.38
CA ILE A 552 -14.50 -1.44 7.71
C ILE A 552 -14.89 -0.26 8.60
N GLY A 553 -13.97 0.66 8.89
CA GLY A 553 -14.24 1.81 9.78
C GLY A 553 -15.19 2.86 9.22
N TYR A 554 -15.54 2.79 7.93
CA TYR A 554 -16.52 3.69 7.31
C TYR A 554 -17.44 2.97 6.31
N LYS A 555 -17.30 3.21 5.00
CA LYS A 555 -18.20 2.68 3.97
C LYS A 555 -17.62 1.43 3.33
N TRP A 556 -18.44 0.39 3.13
CA TRP A 556 -17.99 -0.83 2.44
C TRP A 556 -17.74 -0.57 0.94
N VAL A 557 -18.57 0.28 0.32
CA VAL A 557 -18.32 0.87 -1.00
C VAL A 557 -18.87 2.30 -1.06
N SER A 558 -18.17 3.17 -1.77
CA SER A 558 -18.50 4.58 -1.96
C SER A 558 -18.22 5.04 -3.40
N ASN A 559 -19.08 5.87 -3.98
CA ASN A 559 -18.67 6.88 -4.95
C ASN A 559 -18.31 8.15 -4.16
N TRP A 560 -17.31 8.93 -4.61
CA TRP A 560 -17.18 10.32 -4.16
C TRP A 560 -18.15 11.23 -4.91
N ALA A 561 -19.07 11.85 -4.17
CA ALA A 561 -20.15 12.69 -4.66
C ALA A 561 -20.92 12.08 -5.86
N ASP A 562 -21.38 12.92 -6.78
CA ASP A 562 -22.03 12.56 -8.05
C ASP A 562 -21.06 12.52 -9.25
N TYR A 563 -19.76 12.79 -9.03
CA TYR A 563 -18.72 12.79 -10.06
C TYR A 563 -18.52 11.44 -10.76
N GLY A 564 -18.66 10.32 -10.04
CA GLY A 564 -18.54 8.97 -10.58
C GLY A 564 -19.87 8.42 -11.11
N ILE A 565 -19.93 7.98 -12.37
CA ILE A 565 -21.19 7.63 -13.05
C ILE A 565 -21.23 6.18 -13.58
N GLY A 566 -22.44 5.60 -13.62
CA GLY A 566 -22.68 4.29 -14.23
C GLY A 566 -21.98 3.10 -13.54
N ASN A 567 -21.59 3.22 -12.28
CA ASN A 567 -20.93 2.14 -11.53
C ASN A 567 -21.94 1.08 -11.11
N THR A 568 -21.56 -0.20 -11.17
CA THR A 568 -22.44 -1.32 -10.77
C THR A 568 -21.82 -2.07 -9.60
N ALA A 569 -22.45 -2.04 -8.42
CA ALA A 569 -22.03 -2.89 -7.29
C ALA A 569 -23.03 -4.04 -7.10
N ARG A 570 -22.62 -5.30 -7.33
CA ARG A 570 -23.53 -6.45 -7.27
C ARG A 570 -23.01 -7.72 -6.60
N GLY A 571 -23.87 -8.41 -5.86
CA GLY A 571 -23.56 -9.72 -5.27
C GLY A 571 -22.39 -9.75 -4.28
N ASN A 572 -22.03 -8.60 -3.69
CA ASN A 572 -20.98 -8.49 -2.68
C ASN A 572 -21.49 -8.91 -1.28
N TRP A 573 -20.59 -9.24 -0.36
CA TRP A 573 -20.91 -9.66 1.01
C TRP A 573 -20.16 -8.81 2.04
N THR A 574 -20.87 -8.25 3.02
CA THR A 574 -20.27 -7.43 4.08
C THR A 574 -21.04 -7.45 5.41
N ASP A 575 -20.30 -7.29 6.50
CA ASP A 575 -20.83 -6.94 7.83
C ASP A 575 -21.31 -5.48 7.91
N THR A 576 -20.68 -4.59 7.13
CA THR A 576 -20.76 -3.15 7.27
C THR A 576 -21.96 -2.59 6.50
N ALA A 577 -22.95 -2.03 7.19
CA ALA A 577 -24.23 -1.61 6.60
C ALA A 577 -24.20 -0.24 5.88
N ALA A 578 -23.02 0.34 5.59
CA ALA A 578 -22.85 1.68 5.04
C ALA A 578 -22.40 1.72 3.55
N PRO A 579 -23.32 1.66 2.57
CA PRO A 579 -23.05 1.99 1.17
C PRO A 579 -23.16 3.51 0.88
N ALA A 580 -22.47 4.00 -0.15
CA ALA A 580 -22.71 5.36 -0.69
C ALA A 580 -22.48 5.45 -2.22
N LEU A 581 -23.22 4.68 -3.02
CA LEU A 581 -23.07 4.61 -4.49
C LEU A 581 -24.10 5.51 -5.21
N GLY A 582 -24.00 6.83 -5.00
CA GLY A 582 -25.07 7.79 -5.36
C GLY A 582 -25.01 8.43 -6.76
N GLY A 583 -23.90 8.32 -7.49
CA GLY A 583 -23.69 9.07 -8.73
C GLY A 583 -24.48 8.55 -9.94
N THR A 584 -24.78 9.44 -10.89
CA THR A 584 -25.75 9.24 -11.98
C THR A 584 -25.64 7.89 -12.69
N GLY A 585 -26.75 7.15 -12.75
CA GLY A 585 -26.83 5.84 -13.42
C GLY A 585 -26.11 4.70 -12.71
N SER A 586 -25.50 4.94 -11.54
CA SER A 586 -24.91 3.87 -10.71
C SER A 586 -26.00 3.04 -10.04
N VAL A 587 -25.76 1.74 -9.86
CA VAL A 587 -26.76 0.77 -9.37
C VAL A 587 -26.20 -0.24 -8.38
N MET A 588 -27.05 -0.66 -7.44
CA MET A 588 -26.78 -1.73 -6.48
C MET A 588 -27.81 -2.84 -6.61
N THR A 589 -27.36 -4.09 -6.80
CA THR A 589 -28.25 -5.27 -6.81
C THR A 589 -27.64 -6.43 -6.01
N ASP A 590 -28.48 -7.22 -5.34
CA ASP A 590 -28.10 -8.52 -4.76
C ASP A 590 -26.93 -8.53 -3.75
N ASN A 591 -26.53 -7.37 -3.23
CA ASN A 591 -25.50 -7.25 -2.19
C ASN A 591 -26.09 -7.65 -0.82
N LEU A 592 -25.34 -8.42 -0.03
CA LEU A 592 -25.72 -8.78 1.33
C LEU A 592 -24.87 -7.98 2.33
N THR A 593 -25.49 -7.02 3.02
CA THR A 593 -24.91 -6.16 4.05
C THR A 593 -25.39 -6.55 5.45
N GLY A 594 -24.80 -5.98 6.51
CA GLY A 594 -25.25 -6.19 7.91
C GLY A 594 -25.02 -7.60 8.48
N LEU A 595 -24.21 -8.41 7.80
CA LEU A 595 -23.96 -9.82 8.12
C LEU A 595 -23.35 -9.99 9.51
N ASP A 596 -23.96 -10.83 10.34
CA ASP A 596 -23.38 -11.37 11.58
C ASP A 596 -22.53 -12.63 11.31
N ARG A 597 -22.70 -13.24 10.14
CA ARG A 597 -21.99 -14.44 9.69
C ARG A 597 -21.80 -14.46 8.17
N LEU A 598 -20.59 -14.76 7.71
CA LEU A 598 -20.31 -14.96 6.28
C LEU A 598 -20.98 -16.25 5.77
N PRO A 599 -21.79 -16.19 4.70
CA PRO A 599 -22.38 -17.37 4.08
C PRO A 599 -21.32 -18.22 3.34
N ALA A 600 -21.65 -19.48 3.05
CA ALA A 600 -20.72 -20.43 2.42
C ALA A 600 -20.15 -19.94 1.07
N ALA A 601 -20.93 -19.18 0.29
CA ALA A 601 -20.46 -18.57 -0.96
C ALA A 601 -19.36 -17.52 -0.72
N ALA A 602 -19.54 -16.63 0.25
CA ALA A 602 -18.54 -15.63 0.65
C ALA A 602 -17.27 -16.31 1.19
N LEU A 603 -17.41 -17.29 2.08
CA LEU A 603 -16.28 -18.07 2.59
C LEU A 603 -15.49 -18.76 1.47
N ALA A 604 -16.18 -19.27 0.44
CA ALA A 604 -15.54 -19.92 -0.71
C ALA A 604 -14.82 -18.93 -1.63
N VAL A 605 -15.26 -17.67 -1.73
CA VAL A 605 -14.52 -16.61 -2.43
C VAL A 605 -13.30 -16.20 -1.62
N ALA A 606 -13.49 -15.78 -0.37
CA ALA A 606 -12.42 -15.26 0.47
C ALA A 606 -11.32 -16.28 0.79
N SER A 607 -11.63 -17.58 0.77
CA SER A 607 -10.63 -18.64 1.00
C SER A 607 -9.74 -18.92 -0.20
N ARG A 608 -10.12 -18.47 -1.41
CA ARG A 608 -9.26 -18.47 -2.61
C ARG A 608 -8.47 -17.18 -2.79
N ALA A 609 -8.94 -16.07 -2.22
CA ALA A 609 -8.30 -14.77 -2.37
C ALA A 609 -6.91 -14.72 -1.72
N GLY A 610 -5.95 -14.12 -2.45
CA GLY A 610 -4.53 -14.05 -2.10
C GLY A 610 -3.68 -15.17 -2.71
N VAL A 611 -2.35 -15.08 -2.54
CA VAL A 611 -1.32 -15.83 -3.30
C VAL A 611 -1.51 -17.35 -3.31
N GLN A 612 -2.08 -17.92 -2.25
CA GLN A 612 -2.37 -19.35 -2.11
C GLN A 612 -3.80 -19.60 -1.59
N GLY A 613 -4.67 -18.59 -1.65
CA GLY A 613 -5.83 -18.51 -0.77
C GLY A 613 -5.44 -18.45 0.71
N GLY A 614 -6.30 -18.95 1.60
CA GLY A 614 -5.98 -19.10 3.02
C GLY A 614 -7.20 -19.17 3.94
N PRO A 615 -7.00 -19.33 5.26
CA PRO A 615 -8.08 -19.25 6.23
C PRO A 615 -8.82 -17.92 6.14
N VAL A 616 -10.13 -17.93 6.37
CA VAL A 616 -11.00 -16.74 6.37
C VAL A 616 -11.48 -16.52 7.79
N GLU A 617 -11.36 -15.30 8.28
CA GLU A 617 -11.90 -14.95 9.59
C GLU A 617 -13.43 -14.85 9.51
N GLN A 618 -14.11 -15.92 9.93
CA GLN A 618 -15.55 -15.93 10.09
C GLN A 618 -15.97 -14.80 11.06
N LEU A 619 -17.07 -14.12 10.73
CA LEU A 619 -17.68 -13.12 11.60
C LEU A 619 -18.22 -13.80 12.86
N ARG A 620 -18.06 -13.14 14.00
CA ARG A 620 -18.58 -13.64 15.27
C ARG A 620 -20.02 -13.17 15.41
N THR A 621 -20.92 -14.08 15.77
CA THR A 621 -22.30 -13.73 16.11
C THR A 621 -22.31 -12.61 17.14
N ASP A 622 -23.11 -11.58 16.87
CA ASP A 622 -23.41 -10.55 17.84
C ASP A 622 -24.46 -11.05 18.84
N LEU A 623 -24.12 -10.98 20.11
CA LEU A 623 -25.00 -11.36 21.22
C LEU A 623 -25.96 -10.21 21.58
N ALA A 624 -25.64 -8.95 21.27
CA ALA A 624 -26.48 -7.80 21.56
C ALA A 624 -27.76 -7.77 20.70
N ARG A 625 -27.67 -8.10 19.40
CA ARG A 625 -28.79 -8.26 18.45
C ARG A 625 -29.94 -9.18 18.93
N THR A 626 -29.71 -10.03 19.95
CA THR A 626 -30.75 -10.90 20.54
C THR A 626 -30.97 -10.68 22.04
N GLY A 627 -30.31 -9.67 22.63
CA GLY A 627 -30.51 -9.24 24.00
C GLY A 627 -31.64 -8.20 24.12
N THR A 628 -31.83 -7.70 25.35
CA THR A 628 -32.75 -6.59 25.64
C THR A 628 -31.95 -5.36 26.03
N ALA A 629 -31.97 -4.33 25.18
CA ALA A 629 -31.31 -3.05 25.43
C ALA A 629 -32.15 -2.11 26.31
N THR A 630 -31.47 -1.37 27.18
CA THR A 630 -32.03 -0.40 28.15
C THR A 630 -31.04 0.75 28.35
N GLN A 631 -31.51 1.90 28.82
CA GLN A 631 -30.66 3.08 29.07
C GLN A 631 -31.20 3.92 30.23
N SER A 632 -30.36 4.77 30.82
CA SER A 632 -30.69 5.58 32.02
C SER A 632 -31.82 6.58 31.79
N SER A 633 -31.81 7.23 30.63
CA SER A 633 -32.83 8.15 30.13
C SER A 633 -32.85 8.11 28.60
N THR A 634 -33.86 8.71 27.96
CA THR A 634 -33.96 8.76 26.49
C THR A 634 -34.00 10.20 26.01
N ASP A 635 -33.24 10.50 24.96
CA ASP A 635 -33.35 11.76 24.22
C ASP A 635 -34.27 11.62 23.00
N GLY A 636 -35.38 12.36 23.02
CA GLY A 636 -36.41 12.32 21.97
C GLY A 636 -36.87 10.89 21.63
N THR A 637 -36.51 10.44 20.42
CA THR A 637 -36.84 9.10 19.87
C THR A 637 -35.67 8.12 19.89
N ALA A 638 -34.51 8.50 20.44
CA ALA A 638 -33.25 7.76 20.37
C ALA A 638 -33.19 6.61 21.40
N THR A 639 -34.07 5.61 21.24
CA THR A 639 -34.22 4.51 22.21
C THR A 639 -33.03 3.55 22.22
N ALA A 640 -32.79 2.89 23.35
CA ALA A 640 -31.68 1.95 23.56
C ALA A 640 -31.58 0.84 22.49
N ALA A 641 -32.69 0.42 21.89
CA ALA A 641 -32.71 -0.65 20.90
C ALA A 641 -31.89 -0.33 19.63
N LEU A 642 -31.76 0.96 19.29
CA LEU A 642 -31.09 1.42 18.06
C LEU A 642 -29.60 1.02 18.03
N ALA A 643 -28.89 1.10 19.17
CA ALA A 643 -27.52 0.58 19.25
C ALA A 643 -27.38 -0.96 19.18
N SER A 644 -28.46 -1.69 18.86
CA SER A 644 -28.48 -3.15 18.74
C SER A 644 -29.27 -3.68 17.53
N ASP A 645 -29.83 -2.82 16.68
CA ASP A 645 -30.60 -3.23 15.49
C ASP A 645 -29.74 -3.48 14.24
N ALA A 646 -28.49 -3.00 14.26
CA ALA A 646 -27.48 -3.02 13.20
C ALA A 646 -27.67 -2.03 12.04
N ASP A 647 -28.46 -0.96 12.24
CA ASP A 647 -28.44 0.23 11.40
C ASP A 647 -27.53 1.31 12.00
N THR A 648 -26.27 1.33 11.54
CA THR A 648 -25.27 2.31 11.96
C THR A 648 -25.59 3.75 11.57
N THR A 649 -26.68 4.02 10.85
CA THR A 649 -27.14 5.39 10.50
C THR A 649 -28.14 5.98 11.49
N THR A 650 -28.52 5.22 12.53
CA THR A 650 -29.33 5.68 13.67
C THR A 650 -28.49 5.77 14.94
N ASP A 651 -29.03 6.39 16.01
CA ASP A 651 -28.37 6.41 17.31
C ASP A 651 -29.33 6.21 18.48
N SER A 652 -28.86 5.50 19.51
CA SER A 652 -29.44 5.56 20.84
C SER A 652 -28.78 6.69 21.62
N ARG A 653 -29.57 7.49 22.35
CA ARG A 653 -29.10 8.62 23.16
C ARG A 653 -29.80 8.72 24.50
N THR A 654 -29.02 9.01 25.53
CA THR A 654 -29.50 9.48 26.83
C THR A 654 -29.59 11.01 26.86
N GLN A 655 -30.29 11.54 27.87
CA GLN A 655 -30.06 12.93 28.30
C GLN A 655 -28.62 13.10 28.82
N ALA A 656 -28.17 14.36 28.94
CA ALA A 656 -26.91 14.69 29.59
C ALA A 656 -27.09 14.67 31.12
N GLU A 657 -26.59 13.62 31.77
CA GLU A 657 -26.81 13.36 33.21
C GLU A 657 -25.58 12.72 33.88
N ALA A 658 -25.56 12.71 35.22
CA ALA A 658 -24.45 12.17 35.98
C ALA A 658 -24.44 10.63 35.95
N GLY A 659 -23.42 10.04 35.30
CA GLY A 659 -23.29 8.60 35.14
C GLY A 659 -24.31 8.01 34.16
N ALA A 660 -24.66 8.73 33.09
CA ALA A 660 -25.54 8.24 32.03
C ALA A 660 -25.05 6.90 31.45
N TRP A 661 -25.97 5.98 31.13
CA TRP A 661 -25.59 4.64 30.69
C TRP A 661 -26.56 4.02 29.67
N TRP A 662 -26.01 3.16 28.82
CA TRP A 662 -26.70 2.20 27.97
C TRP A 662 -26.30 0.77 28.39
N GLN A 663 -27.22 -0.19 28.38
CA GLN A 663 -26.96 -1.58 28.79
C GLN A 663 -27.82 -2.59 28.03
N VAL A 664 -27.20 -3.67 27.54
CA VAL A 664 -27.89 -4.86 27.03
C VAL A 664 -27.83 -6.03 28.03
N ASP A 665 -28.96 -6.70 28.22
CA ASP A 665 -29.05 -8.00 28.88
C ASP A 665 -29.05 -9.13 27.83
N LEU A 666 -28.05 -10.01 27.88
CA LEU A 666 -27.87 -11.15 26.98
C LEU A 666 -28.79 -12.36 27.33
N GLY A 667 -29.74 -12.16 28.25
CA GLY A 667 -30.73 -13.12 28.75
C GLY A 667 -30.19 -14.17 29.71
N THR A 668 -28.89 -14.48 29.63
CA THR A 668 -28.16 -15.38 30.52
C THR A 668 -26.64 -15.14 30.41
N LYS A 669 -25.85 -15.64 31.36
CA LYS A 669 -24.38 -15.48 31.34
C LYS A 669 -23.78 -16.12 30.08
N ARG A 670 -23.21 -15.29 29.20
CA ARG A 670 -22.43 -15.69 28.03
C ARG A 670 -20.94 -15.62 28.35
N HIS A 671 -20.14 -16.14 27.43
CA HIS A 671 -18.74 -15.77 27.32
C HIS A 671 -18.68 -14.52 26.44
N VAL A 672 -17.88 -13.51 26.81
CA VAL A 672 -17.66 -12.31 26.01
C VAL A 672 -16.16 -12.03 25.96
N ARG A 673 -15.63 -11.95 24.74
CA ARG A 673 -14.21 -11.66 24.45
C ARG A 673 -13.98 -10.28 23.86
N ARG A 674 -15.00 -9.70 23.21
CA ARG A 674 -14.88 -8.42 22.55
C ARG A 674 -16.20 -7.67 22.58
N ILE A 675 -16.10 -6.36 22.77
CA ILE A 675 -17.18 -5.41 22.55
C ILE A 675 -16.67 -4.41 21.50
N GLU A 676 -17.48 -4.12 20.49
CA GLU A 676 -17.15 -3.11 19.47
C GLU A 676 -18.19 -1.99 19.57
N VAL A 677 -17.73 -0.79 19.96
CA VAL A 677 -18.56 0.37 20.26
C VAL A 677 -18.47 1.36 19.10
N TRP A 678 -19.60 1.63 18.45
CA TRP A 678 -19.73 2.49 17.28
C TRP A 678 -20.51 3.77 17.60
N ASN A 679 -20.12 4.86 16.95
CA ASN A 679 -20.86 6.12 16.95
C ASN A 679 -20.98 6.73 15.54
N ASP A 680 -22.10 7.40 15.24
CA ASP A 680 -22.35 8.00 13.93
C ASP A 680 -22.52 9.52 13.89
N ALA A 681 -23.33 10.14 14.77
CA ALA A 681 -23.81 11.51 14.55
C ALA A 681 -23.97 12.42 15.80
N SER A 682 -23.77 13.73 15.57
CA SER A 682 -24.08 14.89 16.43
C SER A 682 -23.36 15.03 17.79
N SER A 683 -23.22 13.96 18.56
CA SER A 683 -22.53 13.94 19.86
C SER A 683 -21.66 12.68 19.94
N THR A 684 -20.88 12.51 21.01
CA THR A 684 -19.97 11.37 21.12
C THR A 684 -19.79 10.95 22.57
N THR A 685 -20.08 9.67 22.84
CA THR A 685 -19.71 9.02 24.11
C THR A 685 -18.18 9.11 24.25
N ALA A 686 -17.70 9.70 25.33
CA ALA A 686 -16.27 9.84 25.63
C ALA A 686 -15.99 9.56 27.11
N ASP A 687 -14.74 9.18 27.42
CA ASP A 687 -14.25 8.94 28.77
C ASP A 687 -15.18 8.04 29.60
N PHE A 688 -15.48 6.87 29.03
CA PHE A 688 -16.53 5.96 29.48
C PHE A 688 -15.98 4.64 30.02
N ASP A 689 -16.81 3.93 30.77
CA ASP A 689 -16.55 2.62 31.31
C ASP A 689 -17.39 1.57 30.58
N VAL A 690 -16.73 0.51 30.12
CA VAL A 690 -17.36 -0.74 29.66
C VAL A 690 -17.43 -1.68 30.84
N VAL A 691 -18.65 -1.89 31.36
CA VAL A 691 -18.92 -2.63 32.60
C VAL A 691 -19.60 -3.97 32.29
N THR A 692 -19.14 -5.01 32.97
CA THR A 692 -19.63 -6.39 32.91
C THR A 692 -19.77 -6.97 34.33
N ASP A 693 -20.37 -8.16 34.48
CA ASP A 693 -20.60 -8.81 35.78
C ASP A 693 -19.33 -9.02 36.64
N ASP A 694 -18.14 -9.06 36.02
CA ASP A 694 -16.86 -9.38 36.69
C ASP A 694 -15.70 -8.41 36.36
N ARG A 695 -15.89 -7.43 35.47
CA ARG A 695 -14.84 -6.48 35.05
C ARG A 695 -15.42 -5.14 34.59
N THR A 696 -14.71 -4.05 34.90
CA THR A 696 -14.84 -2.75 34.24
C THR A 696 -13.56 -2.44 33.48
N ILE A 697 -13.68 -1.96 32.23
CA ILE A 697 -12.57 -1.42 31.44
C ILE A 697 -12.89 0.03 31.12
N HIS A 698 -11.97 0.94 31.42
CA HIS A 698 -12.10 2.34 31.04
C HIS A 698 -11.60 2.57 29.61
N VAL A 699 -12.33 3.37 28.85
CA VAL A 699 -11.94 3.90 27.55
C VAL A 699 -11.78 5.40 27.68
N THR A 700 -10.56 5.89 27.52
CA THR A 700 -10.23 7.31 27.48
C THR A 700 -10.43 7.87 26.07
N GLY A 701 -10.90 9.11 25.97
CA GLY A 701 -11.24 9.75 24.70
C GLY A 701 -12.57 9.28 24.10
N LYS A 702 -12.76 9.58 22.81
CA LYS A 702 -14.03 9.39 22.07
C LYS A 702 -14.28 7.94 21.67
N ALA A 703 -15.54 7.51 21.68
CA ALA A 703 -16.00 6.32 20.97
C ALA A 703 -16.23 6.61 19.48
N LEU A 704 -15.55 5.87 18.59
CA LEU A 704 -15.57 6.12 17.15
C LEU A 704 -15.99 4.87 16.35
N ARG A 705 -15.17 4.33 15.42
CA ARG A 705 -15.64 3.37 14.39
C ARG A 705 -14.72 2.18 14.03
N PRO A 706 -14.83 1.05 14.76
CA PRO A 706 -15.30 0.96 16.13
C PRO A 706 -14.19 1.25 17.13
N THR A 707 -14.60 1.66 18.32
CA THR A 707 -13.78 1.41 19.51
C THR A 707 -13.81 -0.08 19.80
N VAL A 708 -12.67 -0.76 19.68
CA VAL A 708 -12.57 -2.18 20.01
C VAL A 708 -12.10 -2.34 21.45
N VAL A 709 -12.93 -2.96 22.28
CA VAL A 709 -12.58 -3.33 23.66
C VAL A 709 -12.49 -4.85 23.71
N ASP A 710 -11.27 -5.39 23.78
CA ASP A 710 -11.02 -6.80 24.07
C ASP A 710 -11.07 -7.05 25.59
N LEU A 711 -11.66 -8.18 25.98
CA LEU A 711 -11.81 -8.62 27.36
C LEU A 711 -11.88 -10.16 27.42
N ASP A 712 -12.08 -10.70 28.61
CA ASP A 712 -12.39 -12.14 28.79
C ASP A 712 -13.27 -12.25 30.05
N SER A 713 -14.60 -12.28 29.86
CA SER A 713 -15.61 -12.17 30.92
C SER A 713 -16.71 -13.22 30.77
N ARG A 714 -17.32 -13.63 31.89
CA ARG A 714 -18.52 -14.48 31.88
C ARG A 714 -19.78 -13.74 32.35
N THR A 715 -20.14 -12.72 31.58
CA THR A 715 -21.20 -11.76 31.91
C THR A 715 -22.59 -12.10 31.36
N ARG A 716 -23.65 -11.69 32.07
CA ARG A 716 -25.02 -11.61 31.55
C ARG A 716 -25.31 -10.24 30.93
N THR A 717 -24.75 -9.15 31.46
CA THR A 717 -24.99 -7.80 30.93
C THR A 717 -23.72 -7.18 30.36
N VAL A 718 -23.89 -6.24 29.43
CA VAL A 718 -22.84 -5.33 28.97
C VAL A 718 -23.39 -3.92 29.09
N LYS A 719 -22.67 -3.04 29.77
CA LYS A 719 -23.03 -1.63 29.97
C LYS A 719 -21.94 -0.70 29.46
N ILE A 720 -22.34 0.36 28.78
CA ILE A 720 -21.52 1.52 28.42
C ILE A 720 -21.98 2.68 29.32
N MET A 721 -21.08 3.31 30.07
CA MET A 721 -21.43 4.33 31.08
C MET A 721 -20.40 5.47 31.08
N VAL A 722 -20.83 6.73 30.92
CA VAL A 722 -19.90 7.89 30.98
C VAL A 722 -19.46 8.17 32.41
N ARG A 723 -18.25 8.71 32.58
CA ARG A 723 -17.80 9.26 33.87
C ARG A 723 -18.21 10.73 34.02
N GLY A 724 -18.61 11.12 35.22
CA GLY A 724 -19.10 12.46 35.48
C GLY A 724 -20.46 12.73 34.82
N THR A 725 -20.68 13.95 34.33
CA THR A 725 -21.92 14.37 33.68
C THR A 725 -21.75 14.42 32.16
N GLY A 726 -22.55 13.66 31.42
CA GLY A 726 -22.52 13.61 29.97
C GLY A 726 -23.69 12.80 29.42
N SER A 727 -23.76 12.62 28.10
CA SER A 727 -24.70 11.70 27.47
C SER A 727 -23.96 10.49 26.89
N VAL A 728 -24.64 9.34 26.88
CA VAL A 728 -24.26 8.22 26.02
C VAL A 728 -24.96 8.41 24.68
N ALA A 729 -24.19 8.39 23.59
CA ALA A 729 -24.61 8.44 22.20
C ALA A 729 -23.89 7.35 21.42
N LEU A 730 -24.65 6.37 20.89
CA LEU A 730 -24.14 5.13 20.32
C LEU A 730 -24.99 4.69 19.12
N SER A 731 -24.36 4.45 17.96
CA SER A 731 -25.04 3.90 16.78
C SER A 731 -25.02 2.37 16.74
N GLN A 732 -24.02 1.72 17.37
CA GLN A 732 -24.01 0.27 17.51
C GLN A 732 -23.13 -0.19 18.68
N VAL A 733 -23.53 -1.26 19.37
CA VAL A 733 -22.69 -2.00 20.31
C VAL A 733 -22.76 -3.48 19.97
N LEU A 734 -21.70 -4.00 19.35
CA LEU A 734 -21.56 -5.43 19.07
C LEU A 734 -20.94 -6.13 20.29
N VAL A 735 -21.45 -7.29 20.68
CA VAL A 735 -20.97 -8.09 21.81
C VAL A 735 -20.63 -9.49 21.32
N HIS A 736 -19.35 -9.85 21.32
CA HIS A 736 -18.84 -11.07 20.69
C HIS A 736 -18.24 -12.08 21.69
N PRO A 737 -18.46 -13.39 21.48
CA PRO A 737 -17.97 -14.46 22.35
C PRO A 737 -16.48 -14.81 22.19
#